data_AF-A0A0W0ZXW0-F1
#
_entry.id   AF-A0A0W0ZXW0-F1
#
_cell.length_a   1.000
_cell.length_b   1.000
_cell.length_c   1.000
_cell.angle_alpha   90.00
_cell.angle_beta   90.00
_cell.angle_gamma   90.00
#
_symmetry.space_group_name_H-M   'P 1'
#
loop_
_entity.id
_entity.type
_entity.pdbx_description
1 polymer ?
#
loop_
_entity_poly.entity_id
_entity_poly.type
_entity_poly.pdbx_seq_one_letter_code
_entity_poly.pdbx_strand_id
1 'polypeptide(L)'
;MPSSFLQINDIELGPASHATGHETYLCAVYTPPDKRTPPYRIIYKKNKYGRAELSRLEVMFGQFARLFLLSNLTPLNNLVVDANGNIDGLAVEHLCYVITNKEGKDTLFYTFKDPETGCDYAPPARYVDPTQILIYFMDKVPQGFYARLVEAEIDGHLTIDYESLASILATSYTLEEDDLHKGNYGFYLVEREGKPHVVFFKIDHDLMFVDSIMGFLTRRPFHLLHGKHAFDITKNDLKSLVCLTNSSNSYWPTKFGYISNPFDNKEYHNYADINAFSRLLNNPQFIRAKWKSFLKHILIPNELIVQTLVECADMKKASDRAEVALMTQTAIARLARLRAALFSIKEFRKYVCALDQEQFDALLKEIIPPNLTETLGQHVQETFTHYRNLCKNGNGFEKGDTPLHTAIRLGEYRYEETISMFDEFINVENAAGKTPLDIALEQVRYGNPDEPDVQKNLKLISKHLIENGAQISKEYSDLIPIVQSYTFKNPYLEGIVASMHYRSFKDILTRIGEDHRFCLKFKKNLALECIQQFIKVNKERPDFEKRLERLRDDINGYSSDEESAGVKYIRQLRSRFWIIRQLRGLYGWTSTQWEIHTMINRAMEEKKVKEPSSFSFFPCGDEMENRIAFGVDPCLADVTM
;
A
#
# COMPACT_ATOMS: atom_id res chain seq x y z
N MET A 1 5.30 -21.99 6.89
CA MET A 1 6.58 -21.84 7.62
C MET A 1 6.84 -20.35 7.74
N PRO A 2 7.19 -19.79 8.91
CA PRO A 2 7.63 -18.40 8.96
C PRO A 2 8.82 -18.25 8.00
N SER A 3 8.79 -17.21 7.17
CA SER A 3 9.79 -16.99 6.15
C SER A 3 11.12 -16.63 6.82
N SER A 4 11.95 -17.64 7.09
CA SER A 4 13.35 -17.44 7.44
C SER A 4 14.09 -17.05 6.18
N PHE A 5 14.91 -16.01 6.24
CA PHE A 5 15.81 -15.66 5.14
C PHE A 5 16.65 -16.87 4.75
N LEU A 6 16.79 -17.12 3.44
CA LEU A 6 17.61 -18.21 2.94
C LEU A 6 19.08 -17.78 2.93
N GLN A 7 19.98 -18.69 3.28
CA GLN A 7 21.41 -18.43 3.15
C GLN A 7 21.84 -18.74 1.71
N ILE A 8 22.63 -17.85 1.10
CA ILE A 8 23.16 -18.10 -0.25
C ILE A 8 24.00 -19.39 -0.32
N ASN A 9 24.66 -19.76 0.77
CA ASN A 9 25.47 -20.98 0.87
C ASN A 9 24.63 -22.28 0.80
N ASP A 10 23.32 -22.19 1.01
CA ASP A 10 22.39 -23.31 0.90
C ASP A 10 21.77 -23.42 -0.51
N ILE A 11 22.19 -22.56 -1.45
CA ILE A 11 21.68 -22.50 -2.82
C ILE A 11 22.77 -22.92 -3.80
N GLU A 12 22.53 -24.01 -4.52
CA GLU A 12 23.33 -24.40 -5.67
C GLU A 12 22.87 -23.59 -6.90
N LEU A 13 23.77 -22.78 -7.45
CA LEU A 13 23.49 -21.94 -8.61
C LEU A 13 23.52 -22.77 -9.90
N GLY A 14 22.50 -22.60 -10.73
CA GLY A 14 22.51 -23.07 -12.12
C GLY A 14 23.28 -22.12 -13.05
N PRO A 15 23.10 -22.24 -14.37
CA PRO A 15 23.64 -21.25 -15.32
C PRO A 15 22.98 -19.88 -15.12
N ALA A 16 23.79 -18.82 -15.20
CA ALA A 16 23.30 -17.46 -15.17
C ALA A 16 22.55 -17.10 -16.45
N SER A 17 21.47 -16.36 -16.29
CA SER A 17 20.67 -15.74 -17.35
C SER A 17 20.62 -14.24 -17.12
N HIS A 18 20.96 -13.48 -18.16
CA HIS A 18 20.91 -12.02 -18.21
C HIS A 18 19.71 -11.52 -19.03
N ALA A 19 18.66 -12.34 -19.16
CA ALA A 19 17.47 -12.03 -19.95
C ALA A 19 16.59 -10.91 -19.36
N THR A 20 16.94 -10.38 -18.18
CA THR A 20 16.21 -9.32 -17.47
C THR A 20 17.19 -8.28 -16.92
N GLY A 21 16.70 -7.21 -16.28
CA GLY A 21 17.56 -6.27 -15.53
C GLY A 21 18.26 -6.87 -14.31
N HIS A 22 18.09 -8.18 -14.07
CA HIS A 22 18.73 -8.94 -13.01
C HIS A 22 19.72 -9.97 -13.61
N GLU A 23 20.74 -10.32 -12.83
CA GLU A 23 21.39 -11.61 -12.98
C GLU A 23 20.49 -12.66 -12.31
N THR A 24 19.97 -13.60 -13.10
CA THR A 24 18.99 -14.61 -12.66
C THR A 24 19.51 -16.02 -12.89
N TYR A 25 19.19 -16.93 -11.99
CA TYR A 25 19.54 -18.35 -12.07
C TYR A 25 18.24 -19.16 -12.04
N LEU A 26 17.75 -19.51 -13.22
CA LEU A 26 16.43 -20.14 -13.39
C LEU A 26 16.38 -21.61 -12.95
N CYS A 27 17.55 -22.26 -12.87
CA CYS A 27 17.70 -23.67 -12.51
C CYS A 27 18.41 -23.85 -11.16
N ALA A 28 18.28 -22.88 -10.25
CA ALA A 28 18.90 -22.98 -8.93
C ALA A 28 18.18 -24.04 -8.06
N VAL A 29 18.92 -24.63 -7.13
CA VAL A 29 18.41 -25.65 -6.20
C VAL A 29 18.70 -25.20 -4.78
N TYR A 30 17.66 -25.10 -3.95
CA TYR A 30 17.81 -24.83 -2.53
C TYR A 30 17.85 -26.14 -1.75
N THR A 31 18.83 -26.27 -0.85
CA THR A 31 18.99 -27.41 0.06
C THR A 31 18.70 -26.94 1.49
N PRO A 32 17.52 -27.27 2.05
CA PRO A 32 17.16 -26.87 3.40
C PRO A 32 18.17 -27.38 4.44
N PRO A 33 18.66 -26.51 5.36
CA PRO A 33 19.69 -26.89 6.33
C PRO A 33 19.18 -27.88 7.38
N ASP A 34 17.86 -27.92 7.61
CA ASP A 34 17.23 -28.85 8.56
C ASP A 34 17.23 -30.31 8.08
N LYS A 35 17.53 -30.54 6.78
CA LYS A 35 17.50 -31.84 6.09
C LYS A 35 16.19 -32.63 6.24
N ARG A 36 15.11 -31.99 6.72
CA ARG A 36 13.77 -32.60 6.83
C ARG A 36 13.04 -32.51 5.51
N THR A 37 13.27 -31.42 4.79
CA THR A 37 12.73 -31.19 3.45
C THR A 37 13.82 -31.52 2.42
N PRO A 38 13.54 -32.33 1.39
CA PRO A 38 14.50 -32.61 0.35
C PRO A 38 14.84 -31.34 -0.45
N PRO A 39 16.00 -31.29 -1.13
CA PRO A 39 16.31 -30.19 -2.03
C PRO A 39 15.22 -29.98 -3.08
N TYR A 40 14.95 -28.72 -3.43
CA TYR A 40 13.92 -28.37 -4.41
C TYR A 40 14.33 -27.20 -5.29
N ARG A 41 13.71 -27.10 -6.47
CA ARG A 41 14.04 -26.06 -7.46
C ARG A 41 13.52 -24.69 -7.05
N ILE A 42 14.34 -23.68 -7.26
CA ILE A 42 14.01 -22.27 -7.08
C ILE A 42 14.54 -21.45 -8.26
N ILE A 43 14.02 -20.24 -8.42
CA ILE A 43 14.63 -19.21 -9.25
C ILE A 43 15.33 -18.25 -8.30
N TYR A 44 16.65 -18.11 -8.44
CA TYR A 44 17.41 -17.13 -7.67
C TYR A 44 17.62 -15.86 -8.50
N LYS A 45 17.24 -14.69 -7.97
CA LYS A 45 17.48 -13.38 -8.57
C LYS A 45 18.42 -12.59 -7.65
N LYS A 46 19.57 -12.14 -8.16
CA LYS A 46 20.42 -11.18 -7.43
C LYS A 46 19.74 -9.82 -7.32
N ASN A 47 20.18 -9.00 -6.36
CA ASN A 47 19.72 -7.62 -6.21
C ASN A 47 19.75 -6.84 -7.53
N LYS A 48 18.58 -6.32 -7.95
CA LYS A 48 18.45 -5.46 -9.13
C LYS A 48 19.35 -4.23 -8.99
N TYR A 49 20.27 -4.03 -9.94
CA TYR A 49 21.25 -2.93 -9.90
C TYR A 49 22.10 -2.88 -8.61
N GLY A 50 22.24 -4.00 -7.89
CA GLY A 50 22.94 -4.05 -6.59
C GLY A 50 22.16 -3.39 -5.43
N ARG A 51 20.88 -3.08 -5.60
CA ARG A 51 20.04 -2.42 -4.57
C ARG A 51 19.21 -3.43 -3.80
N ALA A 52 19.58 -3.67 -2.54
CA ALA A 52 18.87 -4.59 -1.65
C ALA A 52 17.42 -4.15 -1.38
N GLU A 53 17.11 -2.85 -1.38
CA GLU A 53 15.74 -2.38 -1.18
C GLU A 53 14.76 -2.90 -2.25
N LEU A 54 15.21 -3.15 -3.49
CA LEU A 54 14.33 -3.63 -4.55
C LEU A 54 13.95 -5.10 -4.33
N SER A 55 14.89 -5.92 -3.85
CA SER A 55 14.61 -7.31 -3.46
C SER A 55 13.66 -7.39 -2.26
N ARG A 56 13.84 -6.50 -1.26
CA ARG A 56 12.91 -6.39 -0.11
C ARG A 56 11.49 -6.09 -0.58
N LEU A 57 11.34 -5.07 -1.42
CA LEU A 57 10.05 -4.67 -1.96
C LEU A 57 9.42 -5.78 -2.82
N GLU A 58 10.17 -6.44 -3.70
CA GLU A 58 9.65 -7.55 -4.52
C GLU A 58 9.17 -8.74 -3.66
N VAL A 59 9.88 -9.07 -2.57
CA VAL A 59 9.43 -10.09 -1.63
C VAL A 59 8.13 -9.66 -0.93
N MET A 60 8.06 -8.43 -0.40
CA MET A 60 6.85 -7.91 0.25
C MET A 60 5.66 -7.84 -0.72
N PHE A 61 5.87 -7.35 -1.94
CA PHE A 61 4.86 -7.32 -3.00
C PHE A 61 4.42 -8.72 -3.40
N GLY A 62 5.33 -9.68 -3.50
CA GLY A 62 5.00 -11.09 -3.76
C GLY A 62 4.13 -11.71 -2.66
N GLN A 63 4.39 -11.40 -1.39
CA GLN A 63 3.53 -11.88 -0.30
C GLN A 63 2.16 -11.20 -0.30
N PHE A 64 2.09 -9.91 -0.63
CA PHE A 64 0.80 -9.27 -0.89
C PHE A 64 0.06 -9.88 -2.09
N ALA A 65 0.74 -10.16 -3.19
CA ALA A 65 0.15 -10.84 -4.33
C ALA A 65 -0.45 -12.18 -3.91
N ARG A 66 0.24 -12.98 -3.08
CA ARG A 66 -0.27 -14.25 -2.53
C ARG A 66 -1.52 -14.08 -1.66
N LEU A 67 -1.55 -13.03 -0.85
CA LEU A 67 -2.68 -12.74 0.03
C LEU A 67 -3.94 -12.34 -0.78
N PHE A 68 -3.76 -11.56 -1.84
CA PHE A 68 -4.87 -11.01 -2.62
C PHE A 68 -5.32 -11.94 -3.76
N LEU A 69 -4.39 -12.60 -4.46
CA LEU A 69 -4.72 -13.57 -5.50
C LEU A 69 -5.47 -14.77 -4.94
N LEU A 70 -6.23 -15.45 -5.78
CA LEU A 70 -6.74 -16.78 -5.49
C LEU A 70 -5.56 -17.69 -5.08
N SER A 71 -5.82 -18.60 -4.14
CA SER A 71 -4.79 -19.44 -3.56
C SER A 71 -4.02 -20.20 -4.64
N ASN A 72 -2.70 -20.26 -4.46
CA ASN A 72 -1.76 -20.99 -5.32
C ASN A 72 -1.77 -20.54 -6.80
N LEU A 73 -1.92 -19.24 -7.07
CA LEU A 73 -1.71 -18.64 -8.41
C LEU A 73 -0.38 -17.91 -8.59
N THR A 74 0.44 -17.82 -7.54
CA THR A 74 1.77 -17.21 -7.58
C THR A 74 2.71 -17.92 -6.60
N PRO A 75 4.01 -18.02 -6.90
CA PRO A 75 4.98 -18.65 -6.02
C PRO A 75 5.30 -17.83 -4.77
N LEU A 76 5.88 -18.54 -3.79
CA LEU A 76 6.52 -17.96 -2.62
C LEU A 76 7.83 -17.26 -2.98
N ASN A 77 8.06 -16.11 -2.35
CA ASN A 77 9.31 -15.37 -2.44
C ASN A 77 9.95 -15.26 -1.07
N ASN A 78 11.27 -15.44 -1.00
CA ASN A 78 12.08 -15.31 0.22
C ASN A 78 13.32 -14.46 -0.07
N LEU A 79 13.70 -13.62 0.90
CA LEU A 79 14.99 -12.94 0.84
C LEU A 79 16.14 -13.94 0.97
N VAL A 80 17.20 -13.69 0.21
CA VAL A 80 18.46 -14.43 0.28
C VAL A 80 19.52 -13.52 0.88
N VAL A 81 20.24 -14.02 1.88
CA VAL A 81 21.29 -13.28 2.60
C VAL A 81 22.66 -13.93 2.44
N ASP A 82 23.69 -13.09 2.49
CA ASP A 82 25.09 -13.51 2.58
C ASP A 82 25.48 -13.96 4.00
N ALA A 83 26.71 -14.43 4.17
CA ALA A 83 27.23 -14.88 5.46
C ALA A 83 27.31 -13.78 6.54
N ASN A 84 27.24 -12.50 6.13
CA ASN A 84 27.23 -11.34 7.03
C ASN A 84 25.80 -10.88 7.37
N GLY A 85 24.77 -11.52 6.81
CA GLY A 85 23.37 -11.13 6.97
C GLY A 85 22.94 -9.94 6.11
N ASN A 86 23.72 -9.57 5.09
CA ASN A 86 23.30 -8.61 4.07
C ASN A 86 22.43 -9.31 3.04
N ILE A 87 21.47 -8.61 2.46
CA ILE A 87 20.61 -9.17 1.41
C ILE A 87 21.41 -9.23 0.10
N ASP A 88 21.56 -10.43 -0.46
CA ASP A 88 22.23 -10.69 -1.74
C ASP A 88 21.21 -10.71 -2.91
N GLY A 89 19.97 -11.05 -2.62
CA GLY A 89 18.90 -11.16 -3.60
C GLY A 89 17.62 -11.74 -3.02
N LEU A 90 16.86 -12.43 -3.87
CA LEU A 90 15.66 -13.16 -3.50
C LEU A 90 15.57 -14.51 -4.24
N ALA A 91 14.89 -15.45 -3.62
CA ALA A 91 14.57 -16.75 -4.18
C ALA A 91 13.06 -16.86 -4.37
N VAL A 92 12.65 -17.40 -5.52
CA VAL A 92 11.27 -17.67 -5.89
C VAL A 92 11.09 -19.17 -6.02
N GLU A 93 10.07 -19.73 -5.36
CA GLU A 93 9.71 -21.14 -5.53
C GLU A 93 9.36 -21.45 -6.99
N HIS A 94 9.78 -22.61 -7.51
CA HIS A 94 9.40 -23.00 -8.86
C HIS A 94 7.88 -23.15 -8.97
N LEU A 95 7.26 -22.41 -9.90
CA LEU A 95 5.80 -22.30 -10.03
C LEU A 95 5.08 -23.65 -10.09
N CYS A 96 5.66 -24.67 -10.72
CA CYS A 96 5.00 -25.97 -10.83
C CYS A 96 4.73 -26.65 -9.47
N TYR A 97 5.50 -26.35 -8.42
CA TYR A 97 5.17 -26.82 -7.07
C TYR A 97 3.87 -26.18 -6.55
N VAL A 98 3.66 -24.90 -6.86
CA VAL A 98 2.44 -24.16 -6.55
C VAL A 98 1.25 -24.76 -7.31
N ILE A 99 1.43 -25.06 -8.60
CA ILE A 99 0.43 -25.72 -9.43
C ILE A 99 0.06 -27.10 -8.85
N THR A 100 1.03 -27.92 -8.49
CA THR A 100 0.77 -29.22 -7.85
C THR A 100 0.03 -29.06 -6.52
N ASN A 101 0.32 -28.03 -5.73
CA ASN A 101 -0.39 -27.75 -4.48
C ASN A 101 -1.84 -27.29 -4.71
N LYS A 102 -2.10 -26.55 -5.79
CA LYS A 102 -3.46 -26.14 -6.20
C LYS A 102 -4.29 -27.32 -6.73
N GLU A 103 -3.68 -28.11 -7.60
CA GLU A 103 -4.39 -29.11 -8.39
C GLU A 103 -4.43 -30.48 -7.73
N GLY A 104 -3.47 -30.80 -6.86
CA GLY A 104 -3.27 -32.13 -6.29
C GLY A 104 -2.25 -32.96 -7.08
N LYS A 105 -1.58 -33.90 -6.38
CA LYS A 105 -0.49 -34.72 -6.93
C LYS A 105 -0.93 -35.75 -7.98
N ASP A 106 -2.19 -36.18 -7.93
CA ASP A 106 -2.73 -37.23 -8.79
C ASP A 106 -3.42 -36.69 -10.06
N THR A 107 -3.39 -35.37 -10.24
CA THR A 107 -4.12 -34.67 -11.29
C THR A 107 -3.45 -34.85 -12.65
N LEU A 108 -4.30 -34.96 -13.67
CA LEU A 108 -3.90 -35.10 -15.07
C LEU A 108 -3.78 -33.72 -15.72
N PHE A 109 -2.71 -33.53 -16.50
CA PHE A 109 -2.40 -32.28 -17.19
C PHE A 109 -2.36 -32.49 -18.69
N TYR A 110 -2.82 -31.51 -19.45
CA TYR A 110 -2.76 -31.51 -20.91
C TYR A 110 -1.57 -30.67 -21.40
N THR A 111 -1.14 -30.95 -22.61
CA THR A 111 -0.18 -30.13 -23.35
C THR A 111 -0.71 -29.87 -24.75
N PHE A 112 -0.37 -28.72 -25.34
CA PHE A 112 -0.65 -28.50 -26.75
C PHE A 112 0.29 -29.36 -27.59
N LYS A 113 -0.23 -29.92 -28.70
CA LYS A 113 0.61 -30.62 -29.69
C LYS A 113 1.61 -29.66 -30.31
N ASP A 114 1.14 -28.47 -30.64
CA ASP A 114 1.95 -27.36 -31.14
C ASP A 114 1.25 -26.02 -30.83
N PRO A 115 1.76 -25.24 -29.85
CA PRO A 115 1.16 -23.95 -29.49
C PRO A 115 1.34 -22.87 -30.58
N GLU A 116 2.22 -23.06 -31.57
CA GLU A 116 2.37 -22.12 -32.67
C GLU A 116 1.17 -22.18 -33.64
N THR A 117 0.67 -23.39 -33.88
CA THR A 117 -0.34 -23.65 -34.91
C THR A 117 -1.77 -23.72 -34.41
N GLY A 118 -2.02 -23.98 -33.11
CA GLY A 118 -3.40 -24.03 -32.61
C GLY A 118 -3.57 -24.41 -31.14
N CYS A 119 -4.81 -24.80 -30.80
CA CYS A 119 -5.19 -25.25 -29.45
C CYS A 119 -5.42 -26.77 -29.36
N ASP A 120 -4.96 -27.52 -30.37
CA ASP A 120 -4.99 -28.99 -30.34
C ASP A 120 -4.07 -29.52 -29.23
N TYR A 121 -4.56 -30.50 -28.47
CA TYR A 121 -3.87 -31.03 -27.30
C TYR A 121 -3.48 -32.50 -27.46
N ALA A 122 -2.38 -32.87 -26.81
CA ALA A 122 -1.97 -34.25 -26.62
C ALA A 122 -2.83 -34.92 -25.52
N PRO A 123 -2.88 -36.26 -25.47
CA PRO A 123 -3.52 -36.97 -24.36
C PRO A 123 -2.96 -36.51 -23.01
N PRO A 124 -3.80 -36.42 -21.97
CA PRO A 124 -3.34 -35.90 -20.69
C PRO A 124 -2.39 -36.89 -20.01
N ALA A 125 -1.42 -36.35 -19.26
CA ALA A 125 -0.40 -37.11 -18.56
C ALA A 125 -0.35 -36.74 -17.08
N ARG A 126 0.12 -37.69 -16.26
CA ARG A 126 0.49 -37.44 -14.86
C ARG A 126 1.99 -37.28 -14.76
N TYR A 127 2.44 -36.30 -13.98
CA TYR A 127 3.85 -36.02 -13.75
C TYR A 127 4.25 -36.39 -12.32
N VAL A 128 5.28 -37.23 -12.19
CA VAL A 128 5.85 -37.58 -10.87
C VAL A 128 6.71 -36.43 -10.33
N ASP A 129 7.48 -35.79 -11.20
CA ASP A 129 8.22 -34.57 -10.89
C ASP A 129 7.38 -33.35 -11.31
N PRO A 130 6.93 -32.50 -10.36
CA PRO A 130 6.17 -31.28 -10.67
C PRO A 130 6.83 -30.39 -11.71
N THR A 131 8.16 -30.36 -11.77
CA THR A 131 8.90 -29.46 -12.68
C THR A 131 8.73 -29.84 -14.16
N GLN A 132 8.11 -30.99 -14.45
CA GLN A 132 7.75 -31.43 -15.80
C GLN A 132 6.37 -30.93 -16.26
N ILE A 133 5.56 -30.34 -15.37
CA ILE A 133 4.29 -29.71 -15.75
C ILE A 133 4.59 -28.55 -16.71
N LEU A 134 4.02 -28.61 -17.90
CA LEU A 134 4.22 -27.57 -18.92
C LEU A 134 3.35 -26.34 -18.64
N ILE A 135 4.00 -25.20 -18.60
CA ILE A 135 3.38 -23.88 -18.42
C ILE A 135 3.65 -23.01 -19.65
N TYR A 136 2.71 -22.14 -19.98
CA TYR A 136 2.80 -21.24 -21.14
C TYR A 136 2.71 -19.80 -20.67
N PHE A 137 3.76 -19.02 -20.93
CA PHE A 137 3.72 -17.58 -20.74
C PHE A 137 3.09 -16.90 -21.96
N MET A 138 2.33 -15.83 -21.74
CA MET A 138 1.63 -15.14 -22.83
C MET A 138 2.58 -14.47 -23.84
N ASP A 139 3.83 -14.17 -23.45
CA ASP A 139 4.86 -13.62 -24.34
C ASP A 139 5.59 -14.72 -25.14
N LYS A 140 5.44 -15.99 -24.76
CA LYS A 140 6.07 -17.16 -25.42
C LYS A 140 5.14 -17.90 -26.36
N VAL A 141 3.86 -17.55 -26.40
CA VAL A 141 2.89 -18.05 -27.38
C VAL A 141 2.70 -17.00 -28.50
N PRO A 142 2.17 -17.40 -29.67
CA PRO A 142 1.87 -16.46 -30.75
C PRO A 142 1.01 -15.27 -30.30
N GLN A 143 1.22 -14.10 -30.91
CA GLN A 143 0.31 -12.97 -30.74
C GLN A 143 -1.11 -13.35 -31.23
N GLY A 144 -2.15 -12.98 -30.47
CA GLY A 144 -3.53 -13.41 -30.77
C GLY A 144 -3.92 -14.75 -30.15
N PHE A 145 -3.03 -15.40 -29.38
CA PHE A 145 -3.32 -16.73 -28.81
C PHE A 145 -4.45 -16.72 -27.78
N TYR A 146 -4.65 -15.63 -27.03
CA TYR A 146 -5.80 -15.56 -26.11
C TYR A 146 -7.12 -15.57 -26.87
N ALA A 147 -7.18 -14.88 -28.02
CA ALA A 147 -8.35 -14.94 -28.89
C ALA A 147 -8.65 -16.37 -29.36
N ARG A 148 -7.61 -17.14 -29.72
CA ARG A 148 -7.75 -18.56 -30.08
C ARG A 148 -8.25 -19.42 -28.92
N LEU A 149 -7.80 -19.17 -27.68
CA LEU A 149 -8.32 -19.86 -26.49
C LEU A 149 -9.82 -19.60 -26.30
N VAL A 150 -10.26 -18.35 -26.50
CA VAL A 150 -11.68 -17.97 -26.40
C VAL A 150 -12.50 -18.63 -27.52
N GLU A 151 -11.99 -18.68 -28.75
CA GLU A 151 -12.63 -19.39 -29.85
C GLU A 151 -12.76 -20.90 -29.56
N ALA A 152 -11.68 -21.54 -29.08
CA ALA A 152 -11.70 -22.95 -28.69
C ALA A 152 -12.66 -23.25 -27.52
N GLU A 153 -12.87 -22.31 -26.59
CA GLU A 153 -13.90 -22.43 -25.56
C GLU A 153 -15.32 -22.36 -26.17
N ILE A 154 -15.57 -21.41 -27.08
CA ILE A 154 -16.85 -21.25 -27.77
C ILE A 154 -17.21 -22.52 -28.55
N ASP A 155 -16.21 -23.14 -29.18
CA ASP A 155 -16.36 -24.40 -29.93
C ASP A 155 -16.42 -25.64 -29.02
N GLY A 156 -16.26 -25.47 -27.70
CA GLY A 156 -16.37 -26.53 -26.71
C GLY A 156 -15.15 -27.46 -26.61
N HIS A 157 -14.02 -27.09 -27.21
CA HIS A 157 -12.78 -27.87 -27.17
C HIS A 157 -12.05 -27.80 -25.82
N LEU A 158 -12.23 -26.70 -25.09
CA LEU A 158 -11.66 -26.49 -23.77
C LEU A 158 -12.58 -25.60 -22.93
N THR A 159 -12.19 -25.34 -21.69
CA THR A 159 -12.84 -24.36 -20.82
C THR A 159 -11.83 -23.40 -20.21
N ILE A 160 -12.25 -22.18 -19.88
CA ILE A 160 -11.39 -21.17 -19.27
C ILE A 160 -11.75 -20.97 -17.79
N ASP A 161 -10.74 -20.99 -16.92
CA ASP A 161 -10.87 -20.57 -15.53
C ASP A 161 -10.93 -19.04 -15.45
N TYR A 162 -12.13 -18.48 -15.66
CA TYR A 162 -12.36 -17.05 -15.50
C TYR A 162 -12.13 -16.55 -14.08
N GLU A 163 -12.12 -17.43 -13.07
CA GLU A 163 -11.84 -17.05 -11.70
C GLU A 163 -10.37 -16.73 -11.49
N SER A 164 -9.48 -17.57 -12.02
CA SER A 164 -8.04 -17.31 -12.01
C SER A 164 -7.69 -16.01 -12.75
N LEU A 165 -8.30 -15.77 -13.92
CA LEU A 165 -8.06 -14.56 -14.71
C LEU A 165 -8.61 -13.30 -14.03
N ALA A 166 -9.83 -13.36 -13.49
CA ALA A 166 -10.42 -12.25 -12.75
C ALA A 166 -9.61 -11.90 -11.51
N SER A 167 -9.09 -12.91 -10.80
CA SER A 167 -8.21 -12.71 -9.65
C SER A 167 -6.95 -11.94 -10.05
N ILE A 168 -6.27 -12.36 -11.13
CA ILE A 168 -5.07 -11.68 -11.63
C ILE A 168 -5.34 -10.20 -11.91
N LEU A 169 -6.39 -9.90 -12.69
CA LEU A 169 -6.72 -8.53 -13.07
C LEU A 169 -7.15 -7.68 -11.87
N ALA A 170 -8.01 -8.22 -11.00
CA ALA A 170 -8.49 -7.49 -9.84
C ALA A 170 -7.35 -7.21 -8.86
N THR A 171 -6.45 -8.16 -8.63
CA THR A 171 -5.31 -7.97 -7.71
C THR A 171 -4.33 -6.95 -8.28
N SER A 172 -3.98 -7.05 -9.57
CA SER A 172 -3.07 -6.11 -10.23
C SER A 172 -3.61 -4.66 -10.16
N TYR A 173 -4.91 -4.47 -10.38
CA TYR A 173 -5.55 -3.16 -10.24
C TYR A 173 -5.61 -2.67 -8.77
N THR A 174 -5.92 -3.58 -7.84
CA THR A 174 -6.01 -3.27 -6.42
C THR A 174 -4.67 -2.79 -5.87
N LEU A 175 -3.58 -3.46 -6.25
CA LEU A 175 -2.22 -3.18 -5.81
C LEU A 175 -1.48 -2.18 -6.71
N GLU A 176 -2.18 -1.41 -7.54
CA GLU A 176 -1.59 -0.35 -8.40
C GLU A 176 -0.40 -0.84 -9.25
N GLU A 177 -0.54 -2.01 -9.85
CA GLU A 177 0.55 -2.63 -10.60
C GLU A 177 0.64 -2.11 -12.04
N ASP A 178 1.80 -1.59 -12.41
CA ASP A 178 2.06 -1.02 -13.74
C ASP A 178 2.91 -1.94 -14.63
N ASP A 179 2.97 -3.24 -14.33
CA ASP A 179 3.83 -4.20 -15.04
C ASP A 179 3.13 -5.51 -15.39
N LEU A 180 1.81 -5.49 -15.59
CA LEU A 180 1.05 -6.66 -16.07
C LEU A 180 1.27 -6.89 -17.57
N HIS A 181 2.51 -7.12 -17.99
CA HIS A 181 2.88 -7.46 -19.36
C HIS A 181 2.78 -8.98 -19.58
N LYS A 182 2.79 -9.43 -20.85
CA LYS A 182 2.57 -10.84 -21.24
C LYS A 182 3.60 -11.85 -20.69
N GLY A 183 4.70 -11.36 -20.11
CA GLY A 183 5.74 -12.20 -19.51
C GLY A 183 5.55 -12.45 -18.01
N ASN A 184 4.69 -11.66 -17.35
CA ASN A 184 4.45 -11.75 -15.91
C ASN A 184 3.24 -12.60 -15.56
N TYR A 185 2.54 -13.14 -16.56
CA TYR A 185 1.45 -14.09 -16.35
C TYR A 185 1.39 -15.11 -17.47
N GLY A 186 0.80 -16.25 -17.17
CA GLY A 186 0.71 -17.38 -18.07
C GLY A 186 -0.42 -18.29 -17.68
N PHE A 187 -0.46 -19.49 -18.27
CA PHE A 187 -1.46 -20.49 -17.98
C PHE A 187 -0.92 -21.91 -18.10
N TYR A 188 -1.63 -22.86 -17.52
CA TYR A 188 -1.44 -24.30 -17.72
C TYR A 188 -2.78 -24.96 -18.07
N LEU A 189 -2.71 -26.21 -18.54
CA LEU A 189 -3.89 -26.99 -18.89
C LEU A 189 -4.05 -28.16 -17.93
N VAL A 190 -5.18 -28.20 -17.23
CA VAL A 190 -5.50 -29.27 -16.28
C VAL A 190 -6.77 -29.98 -16.69
N GLU A 191 -6.91 -31.25 -16.35
CA GLU A 191 -8.16 -31.97 -16.55
C GLU A 191 -9.24 -31.50 -15.57
N ARG A 192 -10.39 -31.13 -16.12
CA ARG A 192 -11.66 -30.99 -15.41
C ARG A 192 -12.75 -31.63 -16.25
N GLU A 193 -13.53 -32.52 -15.65
CA GLU A 193 -14.68 -33.15 -16.32
C GLU A 193 -14.33 -33.80 -17.68
N GLY A 194 -13.14 -34.41 -17.79
CA GLY A 194 -12.70 -35.09 -19.01
C GLY A 194 -12.23 -34.18 -20.15
N LYS A 195 -12.06 -32.87 -19.92
CA LYS A 195 -11.63 -31.89 -20.93
C LYS A 195 -10.52 -30.97 -20.40
N PRO A 196 -9.72 -30.34 -21.29
CA PRO A 196 -8.75 -29.34 -20.87
C PRO A 196 -9.42 -28.11 -20.26
N HIS A 197 -8.87 -27.66 -19.14
CA HIS A 197 -9.25 -26.45 -18.44
C HIS A 197 -8.03 -25.53 -18.33
N VAL A 198 -8.15 -24.32 -18.87
CA VAL A 198 -7.09 -23.30 -18.90
C VAL A 198 -7.11 -22.54 -17.59
N VAL A 199 -6.06 -22.67 -16.78
CA VAL A 199 -5.93 -21.95 -15.50
C VAL A 199 -4.78 -20.96 -15.58
N PHE A 200 -5.04 -19.70 -15.25
CA PHE A 200 -4.05 -18.63 -15.29
C PHE A 200 -3.28 -18.51 -13.98
N PHE A 201 -2.01 -18.16 -14.08
CA PHE A 201 -1.13 -17.84 -12.95
C PHE A 201 -0.39 -16.53 -13.21
N LYS A 202 0.19 -15.96 -12.15
CA LYS A 202 0.97 -14.73 -12.23
C LYS A 202 2.29 -14.88 -11.48
N ILE A 203 3.34 -14.27 -12.00
CA ILE A 203 4.66 -14.14 -11.38
C ILE A 203 5.15 -12.70 -11.48
N ASP A 204 6.30 -12.42 -10.88
CA ASP A 204 7.02 -11.14 -10.95
C ASP A 204 6.19 -9.93 -10.51
N HIS A 205 6.41 -9.47 -9.28
CA HIS A 205 5.58 -8.45 -8.62
C HIS A 205 6.38 -7.19 -8.28
N ASP A 206 7.47 -6.93 -9.02
CA ASP A 206 8.46 -5.89 -8.68
C ASP A 206 7.95 -4.44 -8.85
N LEU A 207 6.77 -4.24 -9.44
CA LEU A 207 6.19 -2.93 -9.75
C LEU A 207 4.74 -2.76 -9.29
N MET A 208 4.47 -3.18 -8.05
CA MET A 208 3.25 -2.85 -7.32
C MET A 208 3.35 -1.51 -6.59
N PHE A 209 2.20 -0.95 -6.20
CA PHE A 209 2.10 0.35 -5.52
C PHE A 209 2.82 1.44 -6.30
N VAL A 210 2.64 1.47 -7.62
CA VAL A 210 3.41 2.38 -8.49
C VAL A 210 3.15 3.84 -8.14
N ASP A 211 1.94 4.20 -7.73
CA ASP A 211 1.61 5.59 -7.37
C ASP A 211 2.16 5.95 -5.98
N SER A 212 2.15 4.98 -5.07
CA SER A 212 2.39 5.21 -3.65
C SER A 212 3.84 4.96 -3.21
N ILE A 213 4.57 4.07 -3.89
CA ILE A 213 5.91 3.59 -3.51
C ILE A 213 6.83 3.53 -4.72
N MET A 214 6.53 2.68 -5.72
CA MET A 214 7.49 2.38 -6.79
C MET A 214 7.75 3.55 -7.73
N GLY A 215 6.80 4.46 -7.88
CA GLY A 215 6.96 5.72 -8.63
C GLY A 215 7.91 6.72 -7.98
N PHE A 216 8.42 6.44 -6.77
CA PHE A 216 9.52 7.19 -6.15
C PHE A 216 10.89 6.53 -6.33
N LEU A 217 10.93 5.23 -6.66
CA LEU A 217 12.14 4.41 -6.70
C LEU A 217 12.58 4.04 -8.11
N THR A 218 11.62 3.96 -9.03
CA THR A 218 11.84 3.62 -10.43
C THR A 218 11.49 4.80 -11.32
N ARG A 219 12.29 5.01 -12.36
CA ARG A 219 12.07 6.06 -13.35
C ARG A 219 11.64 5.40 -14.65
N ARG A 220 10.39 5.59 -15.05
CA ARG A 220 9.92 5.24 -16.41
C ARG A 220 9.62 6.53 -17.17
N PRO A 221 10.12 6.72 -18.42
CA PRO A 221 9.96 7.99 -19.12
C PRO A 221 8.51 8.46 -19.27
N PHE A 222 7.58 7.54 -19.53
CA PHE A 222 6.16 7.86 -19.70
C PHE A 222 5.48 8.30 -18.39
N HIS A 223 5.99 7.90 -17.22
CA HIS A 223 5.46 8.35 -15.93
C HIS A 223 5.63 9.86 -15.70
N LEU A 224 6.57 10.52 -16.39
CA LEU A 224 6.74 11.97 -16.28
C LEU A 224 5.53 12.76 -16.81
N LEU A 225 4.74 12.15 -17.70
CA LEU A 225 3.53 12.73 -18.28
C LEU A 225 2.27 12.39 -17.48
N HIS A 226 2.38 11.57 -16.43
CA HIS A 226 1.24 11.18 -15.61
C HIS A 226 0.75 12.33 -14.72
N GLY A 227 -0.56 12.57 -14.75
CA GLY A 227 -1.23 13.51 -13.87
C GLY A 227 -1.38 12.99 -12.44
N LYS A 228 -1.88 13.85 -11.54
CA LYS A 228 -2.07 13.52 -10.11
C LYS A 228 -3.06 12.37 -9.85
N HIS A 229 -3.89 12.02 -10.83
CA HIS A 229 -4.96 11.01 -10.75
C HIS A 229 -4.67 9.73 -11.53
N ALA A 230 -3.42 9.54 -11.96
CA ALA A 230 -3.05 8.48 -12.90
C ALA A 230 -3.37 7.05 -12.43
N PHE A 231 -3.56 6.79 -11.14
CA PHE A 231 -3.85 5.44 -10.62
C PHE A 231 -5.04 5.42 -9.66
N ASP A 232 -5.93 6.41 -9.78
CA ASP A 232 -7.08 6.54 -8.89
C ASP A 232 -8.08 5.41 -9.06
N ILE A 233 -8.68 4.98 -7.95
CA ILE A 233 -9.74 3.98 -8.00
C ILE A 233 -11.03 4.68 -8.44
N THR A 234 -11.45 4.41 -9.67
CA THR A 234 -12.71 4.94 -10.20
C THR A 234 -13.78 3.86 -10.30
N LYS A 235 -15.04 4.28 -10.19
CA LYS A 235 -16.19 3.42 -10.45
C LYS A 235 -16.19 2.86 -11.88
N ASN A 236 -15.76 3.65 -12.86
CA ASN A 236 -15.74 3.25 -14.26
C ASN A 236 -14.76 2.09 -14.47
N ASP A 237 -13.54 2.22 -13.95
CA ASP A 237 -12.53 1.18 -14.05
C ASP A 237 -12.92 -0.08 -13.27
N LEU A 238 -13.55 0.03 -12.10
CA LEU A 238 -14.05 -1.15 -11.38
C LEU A 238 -15.17 -1.89 -12.15
N LYS A 239 -16.07 -1.15 -12.81
CA LYS A 239 -17.10 -1.72 -13.68
C LYS A 239 -16.47 -2.38 -14.91
N SER A 240 -15.53 -1.67 -15.54
CA SER A 240 -14.88 -2.04 -16.79
C SER A 240 -13.45 -2.51 -16.59
N LEU A 241 -13.18 -3.36 -15.58
CA LEU A 241 -11.81 -3.73 -15.16
C LEU A 241 -10.89 -4.14 -16.30
N VAL A 242 -11.43 -4.84 -17.30
CA VAL A 242 -10.64 -5.28 -18.45
C VAL A 242 -10.31 -4.13 -19.40
N CYS A 243 -11.14 -3.09 -19.48
CA CYS A 243 -10.98 -1.90 -20.33
C CYS A 243 -10.83 -0.65 -19.46
N LEU A 244 -9.65 -0.46 -18.87
CA LEU A 244 -9.36 0.69 -18.02
C LEU A 244 -9.41 2.00 -18.82
N THR A 245 -10.18 2.96 -18.30
CA THR A 245 -10.42 4.27 -18.90
C THR A 245 -9.71 5.40 -18.18
N ASN A 246 -9.57 5.31 -16.85
CA ASN A 246 -9.01 6.38 -16.03
C ASN A 246 -7.60 6.06 -15.54
N SER A 247 -7.35 4.81 -15.13
CA SER A 247 -6.05 4.39 -14.66
C SER A 247 -5.04 4.31 -15.80
N SER A 248 -3.82 4.78 -15.56
CA SER A 248 -2.71 4.91 -16.49
C SER A 248 -1.78 3.69 -16.47
N ASN A 249 -2.26 2.51 -16.05
CA ASN A 249 -1.48 1.27 -16.18
C ASN A 249 -1.03 1.11 -17.63
N SER A 250 0.27 1.01 -17.86
CA SER A 250 0.87 1.01 -19.20
C SER A 250 0.74 -0.38 -19.83
N TYR A 251 0.98 -1.40 -19.01
CA TYR A 251 0.78 -2.79 -19.38
C TYR A 251 -0.58 -3.26 -18.86
N TRP A 252 -1.57 -3.33 -19.75
CA TRP A 252 -2.89 -3.86 -19.47
C TRP A 252 -3.44 -4.56 -20.72
N PRO A 253 -4.16 -5.71 -20.61
CA PRO A 253 -4.51 -6.53 -21.77
C PRO A 253 -5.27 -5.86 -22.92
N THR A 254 -5.98 -4.76 -22.64
CA THR A 254 -6.75 -4.00 -23.64
C THR A 254 -6.11 -2.67 -24.04
N LYS A 255 -4.93 -2.35 -23.51
CA LYS A 255 -4.18 -1.15 -23.87
C LYS A 255 -3.14 -1.49 -24.92
N PHE A 256 -3.36 -0.98 -26.12
CA PHE A 256 -2.44 -1.15 -27.24
C PHE A 256 -1.11 -0.44 -26.95
N GLY A 257 0.00 -1.18 -26.98
CA GLY A 257 1.33 -0.61 -26.94
C GLY A 257 1.63 0.07 -28.27
N TYR A 258 2.07 1.33 -28.30
CA TYR A 258 2.36 2.01 -29.57
C TYR A 258 3.83 1.87 -30.02
N ILE A 259 4.72 1.41 -29.14
CA ILE A 259 6.16 1.27 -29.42
C ILE A 259 6.54 -0.20 -29.32
N SER A 260 6.36 -0.95 -30.41
CA SER A 260 6.80 -2.35 -30.46
C SER A 260 8.32 -2.41 -30.47
N ASN A 261 8.92 -3.02 -29.45
CA ASN A 261 10.26 -3.59 -29.61
C ASN A 261 10.11 -4.88 -30.44
N PRO A 262 10.62 -4.96 -31.69
CA PRO A 262 10.45 -6.14 -32.54
C PRO A 262 11.12 -7.40 -31.97
N PHE A 263 11.96 -7.25 -30.94
CA PHE A 263 12.63 -8.34 -30.25
C PHE A 263 12.00 -8.67 -28.87
N ASP A 264 10.90 -8.01 -28.48
CA ASP A 264 10.22 -8.23 -27.21
C ASP A 264 8.70 -8.35 -27.39
N ASN A 265 8.16 -9.54 -27.07
CA ASN A 265 6.76 -9.90 -27.25
C ASN A 265 5.89 -9.60 -26.00
N LYS A 266 6.44 -8.89 -25.00
CA LYS A 266 5.78 -8.63 -23.71
C LYS A 266 4.60 -7.66 -23.80
N GLU A 267 4.60 -6.77 -24.79
CA GLU A 267 3.54 -5.77 -24.96
C GLU A 267 2.30 -6.29 -25.70
N TYR A 268 1.17 -5.61 -25.48
CA TYR A 268 -0.10 -5.92 -26.14
C TYR A 268 -0.20 -5.18 -27.47
N HIS A 269 0.08 -5.88 -28.57
CA HIS A 269 0.10 -5.34 -29.95
C HIS A 269 -0.93 -6.01 -30.88
N ASN A 270 -1.77 -6.91 -30.37
CA ASN A 270 -2.68 -7.69 -31.18
C ASN A 270 -4.15 -7.32 -30.90
N TYR A 271 -4.84 -6.82 -31.93
CA TYR A 271 -6.24 -6.43 -31.81
C TYR A 271 -7.19 -7.62 -31.55
N ALA A 272 -6.86 -8.83 -32.00
CA ALA A 272 -7.69 -10.00 -31.70
C ALA A 272 -7.66 -10.34 -30.21
N ASP A 273 -6.48 -10.34 -29.59
CA ASP A 273 -6.33 -10.48 -28.13
C ASP A 273 -7.08 -9.37 -27.39
N ILE A 274 -6.87 -8.10 -27.77
CA ILE A 274 -7.53 -6.94 -27.14
C ILE A 274 -9.06 -7.08 -27.24
N ASN A 275 -9.59 -7.46 -28.41
CA ASN A 275 -11.01 -7.67 -28.61
C ASN A 275 -11.53 -8.84 -27.77
N ALA A 276 -10.78 -9.94 -27.69
CA ALA A 276 -11.13 -11.10 -26.86
C ALA A 276 -11.18 -10.73 -25.37
N PHE A 277 -10.17 -10.03 -24.84
CA PHE A 277 -10.21 -9.51 -23.47
C PHE A 277 -11.36 -8.52 -23.24
N SER A 278 -11.68 -7.67 -24.22
CA SER A 278 -12.78 -6.72 -24.12
C SER A 278 -14.15 -7.41 -24.00
N ARG A 279 -14.33 -8.61 -24.56
CA ARG A 279 -15.59 -9.39 -24.43
C ARG A 279 -15.89 -9.79 -22.99
N LEU A 280 -14.88 -9.87 -22.12
CA LEU A 280 -15.04 -10.16 -20.69
C LEU A 280 -15.94 -9.15 -19.97
N LEU A 281 -16.09 -7.93 -20.50
CA LEU A 281 -17.02 -6.91 -19.98
C LEU A 281 -18.46 -7.43 -19.85
N ASN A 282 -18.84 -8.37 -20.72
CA ASN A 282 -20.18 -8.93 -20.80
C ASN A 282 -20.22 -10.42 -20.46
N ASN A 283 -19.09 -11.03 -20.06
CA ASN A 283 -19.04 -12.44 -19.67
C ASN A 283 -19.55 -12.60 -18.21
N PRO A 284 -20.67 -13.31 -17.97
CA PRO A 284 -21.26 -13.41 -16.64
C PRO A 284 -20.38 -14.15 -15.63
N GLN A 285 -19.62 -15.17 -16.06
CA GLN A 285 -18.72 -15.91 -15.18
C GLN A 285 -17.57 -15.00 -14.72
N PHE A 286 -16.96 -14.28 -15.66
CA PHE A 286 -15.91 -13.31 -15.35
C PHE A 286 -16.41 -12.18 -14.46
N ILE A 287 -17.58 -11.59 -14.73
CA ILE A 287 -18.15 -10.52 -13.90
C ILE A 287 -18.38 -10.99 -12.47
N ARG A 288 -18.93 -12.21 -12.29
CA ARG A 288 -19.12 -12.81 -10.97
C ARG A 288 -17.80 -13.03 -10.26
N ALA A 289 -16.82 -13.63 -10.95
CA ALA A 289 -15.49 -13.87 -10.41
C ALA A 289 -14.77 -12.56 -10.02
N LYS A 290 -14.86 -11.53 -10.86
CA LYS A 290 -14.33 -10.19 -10.58
C LYS A 290 -14.89 -9.62 -9.28
N TRP A 291 -16.22 -9.70 -9.08
CA TRP A 291 -16.83 -9.24 -7.84
C TRP A 291 -16.44 -10.09 -6.63
N LYS A 292 -16.27 -11.41 -6.81
CA LYS A 292 -15.71 -12.29 -5.77
C LYS A 292 -14.30 -11.84 -5.38
N SER A 293 -13.39 -11.62 -6.34
CA SER A 293 -12.02 -11.17 -6.07
C SER A 293 -11.99 -9.80 -5.39
N PHE A 294 -12.79 -8.84 -5.84
CA PHE A 294 -12.87 -7.54 -5.16
C PHE A 294 -13.44 -7.65 -3.75
N LEU A 295 -14.48 -8.47 -3.54
CA LEU A 295 -15.01 -8.73 -2.20
C LEU A 295 -13.96 -9.39 -1.30
N LYS A 296 -13.19 -10.35 -1.83
CA LYS A 296 -12.03 -10.93 -1.14
C LYS A 296 -11.09 -9.83 -0.66
N HIS A 297 -10.63 -8.98 -1.57
CA HIS A 297 -9.62 -7.97 -1.25
C HIS A 297 -10.06 -7.03 -0.13
N ILE A 298 -11.31 -6.59 -0.16
CA ILE A 298 -11.82 -5.63 0.84
C ILE A 298 -12.14 -6.25 2.19
N LEU A 299 -12.29 -7.58 2.26
CA LEU A 299 -12.51 -8.34 3.49
C LEU A 299 -11.21 -8.83 4.13
N ILE A 300 -10.05 -8.66 3.48
CA ILE A 300 -8.76 -8.95 4.09
C ILE A 300 -8.58 -8.03 5.30
N PRO A 301 -8.42 -8.58 6.52
CA PRO A 301 -8.28 -7.79 7.73
C PRO A 301 -6.89 -7.16 7.83
N ASN A 302 -6.79 -6.01 8.50
CA ASN A 302 -5.55 -5.25 8.63
C ASN A 302 -4.47 -6.06 9.36
N GLU A 303 -4.87 -6.89 10.32
CA GLU A 303 -4.01 -7.78 11.09
C GLU A 303 -3.29 -8.79 10.17
N LEU A 304 -3.98 -9.29 9.15
CA LEU A 304 -3.41 -10.24 8.19
C LEU A 304 -2.43 -9.56 7.23
N ILE A 305 -2.71 -8.31 6.85
CA ILE A 305 -1.77 -7.47 6.07
C ILE A 305 -0.47 -7.28 6.85
N VAL A 306 -0.57 -6.89 8.13
CA VAL A 306 0.60 -6.68 9.00
C VAL A 306 1.37 -7.98 9.19
N GLN A 307 0.68 -9.08 9.53
CA GLN A 307 1.33 -10.38 9.74
C GLN A 307 2.09 -10.84 8.49
N THR A 308 1.48 -10.72 7.32
CA THR A 308 2.09 -11.11 6.04
C THR A 308 3.39 -10.35 5.79
N LEU A 309 3.43 -9.05 6.09
CA LEU A 309 4.63 -8.23 5.93
C LEU A 309 5.69 -8.50 7.00
N VAL A 310 5.28 -8.75 8.24
CA VAL A 310 6.19 -9.08 9.35
C VAL A 310 6.97 -10.37 9.06
N GLU A 311 6.35 -11.33 8.37
CA GLU A 311 7.02 -12.56 7.95
C GLU A 311 8.13 -12.33 6.91
N CYS A 312 8.17 -11.15 6.26
CA CYS A 312 9.17 -10.78 5.26
C CYS A 312 10.37 -9.99 5.84
N ALA A 313 10.34 -9.64 7.12
CA ALA A 313 11.17 -8.58 7.68
C ALA A 313 11.79 -8.98 9.03
N ASP A 314 12.96 -8.43 9.36
CA ASP A 314 13.54 -8.55 10.70
C ASP A 314 13.01 -7.44 11.60
N MET A 315 11.94 -7.72 12.35
CA MET A 315 11.29 -6.73 13.22
C MET A 315 12.16 -6.21 14.37
N LYS A 316 13.35 -6.78 14.58
CA LYS A 316 14.35 -6.22 15.50
C LYS A 316 15.04 -4.98 14.91
N LYS A 317 15.17 -4.89 13.58
CA LYS A 317 15.72 -3.75 12.85
C LYS A 317 14.65 -2.67 12.69
N ALA A 318 15.00 -1.44 13.04
CA ALA A 318 14.08 -0.31 12.96
C ALA A 318 13.77 0.07 11.51
N SER A 319 14.74 -0.08 10.59
CA SER A 319 14.56 0.15 9.16
C SER A 319 13.48 -0.77 8.56
N ASP A 320 13.57 -2.08 8.82
CA ASP A 320 12.60 -3.09 8.44
C ASP A 320 11.20 -2.79 9.02
N ARG A 321 11.10 -2.39 10.31
CA ARG A 321 9.80 -1.98 10.90
C ARG A 321 9.19 -0.77 10.19
N ALA A 322 10.00 0.24 9.86
CA ALA A 322 9.54 1.43 9.16
C ALA A 322 9.05 1.10 7.73
N GLU A 323 9.68 0.13 7.05
CA GLU A 323 9.26 -0.37 5.74
C GLU A 323 7.93 -1.13 5.82
N VAL A 324 7.78 -2.04 6.80
CA VAL A 324 6.51 -2.71 7.10
C VAL A 324 5.41 -1.69 7.39
N ALA A 325 5.71 -0.63 8.15
CA ALA A 325 4.75 0.40 8.49
C ALA A 325 4.31 1.22 7.26
N LEU A 326 5.24 1.55 6.35
CA LEU A 326 4.97 2.22 5.08
C LEU A 326 4.06 1.37 4.18
N MET A 327 4.40 0.09 4.02
CA MET A 327 3.66 -0.86 3.19
C MET A 327 2.25 -1.08 3.72
N THR A 328 2.12 -1.29 5.04
CA THR A 328 0.84 -1.44 5.72
C THR A 328 -0.04 -0.21 5.55
N GLN A 329 0.50 0.99 5.80
CA GLN A 329 -0.24 2.24 5.62
C GLN A 329 -0.77 2.37 4.18
N THR A 330 0.09 2.07 3.20
CA THR A 330 -0.24 2.18 1.78
C THR A 330 -1.35 1.21 1.40
N ALA A 331 -1.25 -0.05 1.80
CA ALA A 331 -2.27 -1.07 1.54
C ALA A 331 -3.62 -0.72 2.20
N ILE A 332 -3.62 -0.31 3.46
CA ILE A 332 -4.84 0.07 4.19
C ILE A 332 -5.52 1.28 3.53
N ALA A 333 -4.76 2.32 3.19
CA ALA A 333 -5.30 3.49 2.51
C ALA A 333 -5.91 3.12 1.15
N ARG A 334 -5.24 2.26 0.38
CA ARG A 334 -5.72 1.78 -0.92
C ARG A 334 -7.00 0.95 -0.78
N LEU A 335 -7.07 0.06 0.21
CA LEU A 335 -8.26 -0.76 0.47
C LEU A 335 -9.46 0.06 0.94
N ALA A 336 -9.26 1.08 1.79
CA ALA A 336 -10.34 1.98 2.20
C ALA A 336 -10.95 2.72 1.01
N ARG A 337 -10.10 3.20 0.09
CA ARG A 337 -10.52 3.81 -1.19
C ARG A 337 -11.26 2.81 -2.08
N LEU A 338 -10.77 1.57 -2.15
CA LEU A 338 -11.40 0.49 -2.92
C LEU A 338 -12.80 0.18 -2.39
N ARG A 339 -12.96 0.08 -1.07
CA ARG A 339 -14.25 -0.14 -0.41
C ARG A 339 -15.23 0.97 -0.71
N ALA A 340 -14.82 2.22 -0.52
CA ALA A 340 -15.65 3.38 -0.84
C ALA A 340 -16.11 3.36 -2.32
N ALA A 341 -15.18 3.16 -3.26
CA ALA A 341 -15.50 3.11 -4.67
C ALA A 341 -16.44 1.94 -5.02
N LEU A 342 -16.16 0.71 -4.54
CA LEU A 342 -16.99 -0.47 -4.78
C LEU A 342 -18.40 -0.33 -4.20
N PHE A 343 -18.52 0.13 -2.95
CA PHE A 343 -19.82 0.35 -2.34
C PHE A 343 -20.54 1.57 -2.93
N SER A 344 -19.96 2.39 -3.82
CA SER A 344 -20.71 3.37 -4.63
C SER A 344 -21.38 2.75 -5.88
N ILE A 345 -21.12 1.47 -6.14
CA ILE A 345 -21.59 0.71 -7.32
C ILE A 345 -22.79 -0.14 -6.93
N LYS A 346 -23.94 0.13 -7.56
CA LYS A 346 -25.20 -0.59 -7.30
C LYS A 346 -25.07 -2.09 -7.60
N GLU A 347 -24.38 -2.43 -8.68
CA GLU A 347 -24.15 -3.79 -9.14
C GLU A 347 -23.34 -4.60 -8.11
N PHE A 348 -22.32 -3.98 -7.49
CA PHE A 348 -21.54 -4.61 -6.43
C PHE A 348 -22.35 -4.79 -5.14
N ARG A 349 -23.12 -3.77 -4.71
CA ARG A 349 -24.05 -3.91 -3.56
C ARG A 349 -25.02 -5.08 -3.75
N LYS A 350 -25.57 -5.23 -4.96
CA LYS A 350 -26.45 -6.36 -5.31
C LYS A 350 -25.73 -7.69 -5.18
N TYR A 351 -24.50 -7.78 -5.68
CA TYR A 351 -23.67 -8.98 -5.55
C TYR A 351 -23.47 -9.36 -4.07
N VAL A 352 -23.09 -8.41 -3.22
CA VAL A 352 -22.91 -8.63 -1.77
C VAL A 352 -24.22 -9.10 -1.11
N CYS A 353 -25.37 -8.52 -1.46
CA CYS A 353 -26.66 -8.95 -0.92
C CYS A 353 -27.04 -10.38 -1.34
N ALA A 354 -26.71 -10.76 -2.57
CA ALA A 354 -27.08 -12.03 -3.18
C ALA A 354 -26.20 -13.21 -2.74
N LEU A 355 -25.04 -12.95 -2.13
CA LEU A 355 -24.16 -14.01 -1.63
C LEU A 355 -24.85 -14.82 -0.53
N ASP A 356 -24.94 -16.14 -0.71
CA ASP A 356 -25.41 -17.07 0.31
C ASP A 356 -24.29 -17.40 1.31
N GLN A 357 -24.63 -18.14 2.38
CA GLN A 357 -23.67 -18.47 3.44
C GLN A 357 -22.59 -19.44 2.94
N GLU A 358 -22.93 -20.39 2.06
CA GLU A 358 -21.96 -21.36 1.52
C GLU A 358 -20.87 -20.68 0.69
N GLN A 359 -21.27 -19.75 -0.19
CA GLN A 359 -20.35 -18.94 -0.98
C GLN A 359 -19.50 -18.03 -0.11
N PHE A 360 -20.06 -17.50 0.97
CA PHE A 360 -19.30 -16.72 1.94
C PHE A 360 -18.29 -17.58 2.70
N ASP A 361 -18.69 -18.77 3.17
CA ASP A 361 -17.81 -19.69 3.90
C ASP A 361 -16.64 -20.16 3.01
N ALA A 362 -16.88 -20.38 1.72
CA ALA A 362 -15.83 -20.66 0.74
C ALA A 362 -14.86 -19.48 0.61
N LEU A 363 -15.38 -18.26 0.49
CA LEU A 363 -14.57 -17.04 0.44
C LEU A 363 -13.77 -16.82 1.74
N LEU A 364 -14.37 -17.11 2.90
CA LEU A 364 -13.72 -16.98 4.19
C LEU A 364 -12.51 -17.92 4.30
N LYS A 365 -12.62 -19.16 3.82
CA LYS A 365 -11.51 -20.12 3.74
C LYS A 365 -10.39 -19.66 2.80
N GLU A 366 -10.71 -18.87 1.77
CA GLU A 366 -9.70 -18.28 0.88
C GLU A 366 -8.99 -17.07 1.49
N ILE A 367 -9.64 -16.34 2.39
CA ILE A 367 -9.07 -15.18 3.09
C ILE A 367 -8.24 -15.62 4.28
N ILE A 368 -8.74 -16.56 5.08
CA ILE A 368 -8.14 -16.99 6.34
C ILE A 368 -7.36 -18.30 6.12
N PRO A 369 -6.02 -18.27 6.21
CA PRO A 369 -5.21 -19.48 6.13
C PRO A 369 -5.60 -20.51 7.22
N PRO A 370 -5.48 -21.82 6.96
CA PRO A 370 -5.89 -22.88 7.90
C PRO A 370 -5.19 -22.84 9.27
N ASN A 371 -4.04 -22.18 9.34
CA ASN A 371 -3.18 -22.05 10.51
C ASN A 371 -3.44 -20.78 11.35
N LEU A 372 -4.44 -19.97 10.98
CA LEU A 372 -4.79 -18.71 11.66
C LEU A 372 -6.04 -18.86 12.55
N THR A 373 -6.11 -18.02 13.59
CA THR A 373 -7.02 -18.15 14.73
C THR A 373 -8.49 -17.91 14.37
N GLU A 374 -9.39 -18.63 15.05
CA GLU A 374 -10.86 -18.48 14.99
C GLU A 374 -11.32 -17.02 15.12
N THR A 375 -10.58 -16.22 15.90
CA THR A 375 -10.84 -14.78 16.10
C THR A 375 -10.78 -13.95 14.83
N LEU A 376 -9.84 -14.25 13.91
CA LEU A 376 -9.70 -13.51 12.66
C LEU A 376 -10.85 -13.84 11.71
N GLY A 377 -11.26 -15.11 11.68
CA GLY A 377 -12.44 -15.55 10.93
C GLY A 377 -13.72 -14.87 11.41
N GLN A 378 -13.90 -14.76 12.73
CA GLN A 378 -15.02 -14.04 13.33
C GLN A 378 -15.03 -12.55 12.92
N HIS A 379 -13.87 -11.89 12.94
CA HIS A 379 -13.78 -10.48 12.53
C HIS A 379 -14.17 -10.26 11.06
N VAL A 380 -13.78 -11.16 10.16
CA VAL A 380 -14.17 -11.10 8.74
C VAL A 380 -15.68 -11.34 8.59
N GLN A 381 -16.26 -12.29 9.33
CA GLN A 381 -17.70 -12.55 9.35
C GLN A 381 -18.50 -11.33 9.85
N GLU A 382 -18.03 -10.67 10.91
CA GLU A 382 -18.64 -9.45 11.46
C GLU A 382 -18.58 -8.30 10.45
N THR A 383 -17.42 -8.11 9.81
CA THR A 383 -17.21 -7.10 8.77
C THR A 383 -18.13 -7.33 7.57
N PHE A 384 -18.22 -8.57 7.08
CA PHE A 384 -19.13 -8.92 5.99
C PHE A 384 -20.59 -8.70 6.37
N THR A 385 -20.99 -9.09 7.59
CA THR A 385 -22.35 -8.87 8.11
C THR A 385 -22.67 -7.38 8.16
N HIS A 386 -21.75 -6.56 8.63
CA HIS A 386 -21.88 -5.10 8.64
C HIS A 386 -22.09 -4.54 7.23
N TYR A 387 -21.23 -4.90 6.27
CA TYR A 387 -21.37 -4.46 4.87
C TYR A 387 -22.68 -4.91 4.22
N ARG A 388 -23.09 -6.16 4.47
CA ARG A 388 -24.35 -6.70 3.97
C ARG A 388 -25.56 -5.96 4.55
N ASN A 389 -25.51 -5.60 5.84
CA ASN A 389 -26.54 -4.81 6.49
C ASN A 389 -26.62 -3.39 5.89
N LEU A 390 -25.48 -2.72 5.66
CA LEU A 390 -25.46 -1.44 4.96
C LEU A 390 -26.04 -1.53 3.53
N CYS A 391 -25.92 -2.66 2.85
CA CYS A 391 -26.52 -2.84 1.53
C CYS A 391 -28.05 -3.09 1.56
N LYS A 392 -28.61 -3.53 2.69
CA LYS A 392 -30.04 -3.89 2.84
C LYS A 392 -30.88 -2.84 3.57
N ASN A 393 -30.28 -2.14 4.53
CA ASN A 393 -31.01 -1.26 5.45
C ASN A 393 -31.40 0.07 4.79
N GLY A 394 -32.56 0.61 5.15
CA GLY A 394 -33.03 1.92 4.69
C GLY A 394 -32.10 3.09 5.10
N ASN A 395 -31.35 2.92 6.20
CA ASN A 395 -30.35 3.89 6.68
C ASN A 395 -28.92 3.54 6.21
N GLY A 396 -28.77 2.52 5.35
CA GLY A 396 -27.50 2.05 4.81
C GLY A 396 -27.05 2.86 3.60
N PHE A 397 -26.61 2.20 2.53
CA PHE A 397 -26.22 2.88 1.30
C PHE A 397 -27.42 3.33 0.47
N GLU A 398 -27.42 4.58 0.05
CA GLU A 398 -28.50 5.17 -0.72
C GLU A 398 -28.16 5.27 -2.22
N LYS A 399 -29.20 5.41 -3.05
CA LYS A 399 -29.01 5.65 -4.49
C LYS A 399 -28.31 6.99 -4.67
N GLY A 400 -27.32 7.05 -5.55
CA GLY A 400 -26.56 8.28 -5.79
C GLY A 400 -25.43 8.53 -4.81
N ASP A 401 -25.27 7.72 -3.75
CA ASP A 401 -24.10 7.81 -2.87
C ASP A 401 -22.80 7.71 -3.69
N THR A 402 -22.02 8.78 -3.63
CA THR A 402 -20.65 8.85 -4.17
C THR A 402 -19.68 8.08 -3.27
N PRO A 403 -18.45 7.79 -3.72
CA PRO A 403 -17.42 7.20 -2.86
C PRO A 403 -17.24 7.94 -1.53
N LEU A 404 -17.32 9.29 -1.53
CA LEU A 404 -17.17 10.07 -0.31
C LEU A 404 -18.30 9.83 0.70
N HIS A 405 -19.56 9.69 0.26
CA HIS A 405 -20.67 9.28 1.14
C HIS A 405 -20.41 7.89 1.73
N THR A 406 -19.98 6.95 0.88
CA THR A 406 -19.79 5.57 1.31
C THR A 406 -18.65 5.42 2.31
N ALA A 407 -17.56 6.19 2.18
CA ALA A 407 -16.45 6.19 3.14
C ALA A 407 -16.91 6.57 4.56
N ILE A 408 -17.83 7.54 4.67
CA ILE A 408 -18.42 7.97 5.94
C ILE A 408 -19.34 6.88 6.49
N ARG A 409 -20.25 6.34 5.67
CA ARG A 409 -21.18 5.27 6.09
C ARG A 409 -20.49 3.97 6.51
N LEU A 410 -19.34 3.67 5.91
CA LEU A 410 -18.50 2.52 6.27
C LEU A 410 -17.73 2.74 7.57
N GLY A 411 -17.59 3.99 8.03
CA GLY A 411 -16.70 4.32 9.15
C GLY A 411 -15.21 4.19 8.78
N GLU A 412 -14.86 4.48 7.53
CA GLU A 412 -13.52 4.34 6.97
C GLU A 412 -13.00 5.64 6.34
N TYR A 413 -13.43 6.77 6.90
CA TYR A 413 -13.00 8.08 6.43
C TYR A 413 -11.56 8.38 6.91
N ARG A 414 -10.61 8.44 5.98
CA ARG A 414 -9.16 8.60 6.24
C ARG A 414 -8.62 10.00 5.91
N TYR A 415 -9.41 11.04 6.15
CA TYR A 415 -8.97 12.44 6.08
C TYR A 415 -8.32 12.80 4.73
N GLU A 416 -7.08 13.28 4.72
CA GLU A 416 -6.38 13.67 3.49
C GLU A 416 -6.23 12.51 2.49
N GLU A 417 -6.18 11.26 2.96
CA GLU A 417 -6.14 10.09 2.07
C GLU A 417 -7.47 9.89 1.32
N THR A 418 -8.61 10.24 1.95
CA THR A 418 -9.95 10.18 1.35
C THR A 418 -10.23 11.41 0.49
N ILE A 419 -10.02 12.62 1.01
CA ILE A 419 -10.24 13.87 0.26
C ILE A 419 -9.33 13.95 -0.96
N SER A 420 -8.07 13.53 -0.86
CA SER A 420 -7.20 13.55 -2.04
C SER A 420 -7.77 12.76 -3.21
N MET A 421 -8.56 11.70 -2.99
CA MET A 421 -9.13 10.89 -4.06
C MET A 421 -10.56 11.29 -4.45
N PHE A 422 -11.34 11.85 -3.52
CA PHE A 422 -12.79 12.02 -3.68
C PHE A 422 -13.27 13.46 -3.42
N ASP A 423 -12.38 14.46 -3.41
CA ASP A 423 -12.70 15.88 -3.18
C ASP A 423 -13.74 16.42 -4.17
N GLU A 424 -13.72 15.95 -5.41
CA GLU A 424 -14.72 16.26 -6.44
C GLU A 424 -16.18 15.96 -6.02
N PHE A 425 -16.38 15.10 -5.02
CA PHE A 425 -17.70 14.73 -4.52
C PHE A 425 -18.12 15.47 -3.23
N ILE A 426 -17.32 16.41 -2.73
CA ILE A 426 -17.51 17.01 -1.39
C ILE A 426 -18.86 17.70 -1.20
N ASN A 427 -19.45 18.24 -2.28
CA ASN A 427 -20.75 18.92 -2.29
C ASN A 427 -21.77 18.23 -3.21
N VAL A 428 -21.50 17.00 -3.66
CA VAL A 428 -22.43 16.27 -4.54
C VAL A 428 -23.51 15.65 -3.67
N GLU A 429 -24.77 15.90 -4.01
CA GLU A 429 -25.91 15.30 -3.33
C GLU A 429 -26.18 13.88 -3.87
N ASN A 430 -26.58 12.98 -2.97
CA ASN A 430 -27.15 11.70 -3.33
C ASN A 430 -28.62 11.85 -3.79
N ALA A 431 -29.32 10.75 -4.10
CA ALA A 431 -30.71 10.82 -4.57
C ALA A 431 -31.72 11.26 -3.49
N ALA A 432 -31.31 11.32 -2.22
CA ALA A 432 -32.11 11.89 -1.13
C ALA A 432 -31.82 13.39 -0.89
N GLY A 433 -30.98 14.02 -1.71
CA GLY A 433 -30.62 15.43 -1.57
C GLY A 433 -29.60 15.70 -0.46
N LYS A 434 -28.89 14.67 0.02
CA LYS A 434 -27.90 14.79 1.09
C LYS A 434 -26.49 14.79 0.52
N THR A 435 -25.65 15.72 0.96
CA THR A 435 -24.21 15.73 0.70
C THR A 435 -23.46 14.82 1.70
N PRO A 436 -22.16 14.54 1.50
CA PRO A 436 -21.36 13.80 2.47
C PRO A 436 -21.32 14.48 3.86
N LEU A 437 -21.31 15.81 3.92
CA LEU A 437 -21.37 16.55 5.17
C LEU A 437 -22.72 16.36 5.87
N ASP A 438 -23.83 16.39 5.12
CA ASP A 438 -25.16 16.14 5.68
C ASP A 438 -25.25 14.75 6.32
N ILE A 439 -24.70 13.72 5.67
CA ILE A 439 -24.65 12.36 6.24
C ILE A 439 -23.88 12.32 7.56
N ALA A 440 -22.75 13.03 7.65
CA ALA A 440 -21.97 13.08 8.88
C ALA A 440 -22.71 13.83 10.00
N LEU A 441 -23.28 15.01 9.68
CA LEU A 441 -24.00 15.86 10.64
C LEU A 441 -25.30 15.23 11.12
N GLU A 442 -26.03 14.55 10.25
CA GLU A 442 -27.23 13.78 10.59
C GLU A 442 -26.91 12.73 11.67
N GLN A 443 -25.81 11.99 11.50
CA GLN A 443 -25.39 11.00 12.50
C GLN A 443 -24.89 11.65 13.80
N VAL A 444 -24.22 12.81 13.73
CA VAL A 444 -23.88 13.62 14.93
C VAL A 444 -25.14 13.99 15.71
N ARG A 445 -26.25 14.29 15.03
CA ARG A 445 -27.54 14.62 15.65
C ARG A 445 -28.20 13.40 16.31
N TYR A 446 -28.14 12.21 15.68
CA TYR A 446 -28.86 11.01 16.15
C TYR A 446 -28.15 10.20 17.25
N GLY A 447 -26.84 10.30 17.44
CA GLY A 447 -26.22 9.75 18.66
C GLY A 447 -24.71 9.47 18.69
N ASN A 448 -24.18 9.70 19.91
CA ASN A 448 -22.99 9.22 20.66
C ASN A 448 -21.56 9.69 20.27
N PRO A 449 -20.56 9.45 21.14
CA PRO A 449 -19.76 10.44 21.89
C PRO A 449 -18.41 10.74 21.20
N ASP A 450 -17.41 11.21 21.95
CA ASP A 450 -16.00 11.24 21.54
C ASP A 450 -15.53 9.84 21.08
N GLU A 451 -15.79 9.45 19.83
CA GLU A 451 -15.34 8.18 19.25
C GLU A 451 -13.80 8.20 19.13
N PRO A 452 -13.07 7.31 19.83
CA PRO A 452 -11.61 7.28 19.78
C PRO A 452 -11.05 6.88 18.42
N ASP A 453 -11.77 6.09 17.63
CA ASP A 453 -11.39 5.82 16.23
C ASP A 453 -11.70 7.03 15.35
N VAL A 454 -10.64 7.73 14.95
CA VAL A 454 -10.76 8.92 14.10
C VAL A 454 -11.51 8.66 12.79
N GLN A 455 -11.52 7.42 12.27
CA GLN A 455 -12.23 7.10 11.02
C GLN A 455 -13.74 7.05 11.18
N LYS A 456 -14.22 6.97 12.43
CA LYS A 456 -15.63 6.92 12.82
C LYS A 456 -16.06 8.17 13.61
N ASN A 457 -15.12 9.05 13.94
CA ASN A 457 -15.39 10.26 14.69
C ASN A 457 -16.08 11.32 13.82
N LEU A 458 -17.41 11.31 13.82
CA LEU A 458 -18.23 12.14 12.94
C LEU A 458 -18.06 13.65 13.17
N LYS A 459 -17.72 14.08 14.39
CA LYS A 459 -17.43 15.50 14.68
C LYS A 459 -16.13 15.92 14.00
N LEU A 460 -15.09 15.10 14.12
CA LEU A 460 -13.79 15.36 13.49
C LEU A 460 -13.88 15.28 11.97
N ILE A 461 -14.62 14.31 11.44
CA ILE A 461 -14.90 14.17 10.00
C ILE A 461 -15.65 15.39 9.48
N SER A 462 -16.72 15.81 10.14
CA SER A 462 -17.52 16.99 9.75
C SER A 462 -16.66 18.25 9.74
N LYS A 463 -15.82 18.45 10.77
CA LYS A 463 -14.88 19.57 10.84
C LYS A 463 -13.90 19.55 9.66
N HIS A 464 -13.29 18.40 9.38
CA HIS A 464 -12.37 18.25 8.25
C HIS A 464 -13.06 18.48 6.90
N LEU A 465 -14.31 18.04 6.71
CA LEU A 465 -15.07 18.32 5.49
C LEU A 465 -15.31 19.83 5.29
N ILE A 466 -15.72 20.54 6.35
CA ILE A 466 -15.92 22.00 6.32
C ILE A 466 -14.61 22.72 5.98
N GLU A 467 -13.49 22.33 6.61
CA GLU A 467 -12.16 22.89 6.35
C GLU A 467 -11.69 22.67 4.90
N ASN A 468 -12.25 21.67 4.20
CA ASN A 468 -11.96 21.36 2.79
C ASN A 468 -13.04 21.87 1.82
N GLY A 469 -13.97 22.73 2.27
CA GLY A 469 -14.93 23.42 1.40
C GLY A 469 -16.30 22.77 1.25
N ALA A 470 -16.69 21.88 2.17
CA ALA A 470 -18.06 21.38 2.25
C ALA A 470 -19.04 22.51 2.60
N GLN A 471 -20.14 22.59 1.86
CA GLN A 471 -21.19 23.59 2.05
C GLN A 471 -22.15 23.15 3.15
N ILE A 472 -22.46 24.08 4.06
CA ILE A 472 -23.33 23.82 5.21
C ILE A 472 -24.78 24.01 4.79
N SER A 473 -25.55 22.92 4.82
CA SER A 473 -27.01 22.96 4.67
C SER A 473 -27.67 23.68 5.84
N LYS A 474 -28.71 24.47 5.55
CA LYS A 474 -29.46 25.25 6.58
C LYS A 474 -29.99 24.35 7.70
N GLU A 475 -30.37 23.12 7.36
CA GLU A 475 -30.92 22.12 8.28
C GLU A 475 -29.98 21.81 9.46
N TYR A 476 -28.65 21.86 9.27
CA TYR A 476 -27.66 21.47 10.28
C TYR A 476 -26.85 22.66 10.82
N SER A 477 -27.31 23.89 10.58
CA SER A 477 -26.62 25.11 11.01
C SER A 477 -26.40 25.20 12.54
N ASP A 478 -27.28 24.56 13.31
CA ASP A 478 -27.21 24.45 14.77
C ASP A 478 -26.02 23.62 15.27
N LEU A 479 -25.52 22.67 14.48
CA LEU A 479 -24.42 21.76 14.86
C LEU A 479 -23.03 22.34 14.61
N ILE A 480 -22.94 23.41 13.80
CA ILE A 480 -21.66 23.97 13.36
C ILE A 480 -20.77 24.47 14.50
N PRO A 481 -21.28 25.21 15.51
CA PRO A 481 -20.45 25.62 16.64
C PRO A 481 -19.84 24.43 17.39
N ILE A 482 -20.62 23.35 17.56
CA ILE A 482 -20.17 22.12 18.23
C ILE A 482 -19.04 21.47 17.42
N VAL A 483 -19.23 21.31 16.10
CA VAL A 483 -18.23 20.70 15.21
C VAL A 483 -16.96 21.53 15.11
N GLN A 484 -17.06 22.85 14.97
CA GLN A 484 -15.88 23.73 14.82
C GLN A 484 -15.03 23.79 16.10
N SER A 485 -15.69 23.83 17.26
CA SER A 485 -15.03 23.80 18.58
C SER A 485 -14.37 22.45 18.91
N TYR A 486 -14.72 21.39 18.17
CA TYR A 486 -14.24 20.06 18.43
C TYR A 486 -12.72 19.95 18.28
N THR A 487 -12.08 19.33 19.28
CA THR A 487 -10.64 19.10 19.31
C THR A 487 -10.38 17.64 19.66
N PHE A 488 -9.71 16.92 18.75
CA PHE A 488 -9.29 15.56 19.00
C PHE A 488 -8.20 15.50 20.07
N LYS A 489 -8.34 14.60 21.04
CA LYS A 489 -7.34 14.42 22.09
C LYS A 489 -6.25 13.48 21.61
N ASN A 490 -5.03 13.99 21.49
CA ASN A 490 -3.87 13.20 21.12
C ASN A 490 -3.52 12.19 22.22
N PRO A 491 -3.68 10.88 21.98
CA PRO A 491 -3.52 9.85 23.00
C PRO A 491 -2.05 9.63 23.43
N TYR A 492 -1.09 10.18 22.70
CA TYR A 492 0.34 10.00 22.98
C TYR A 492 0.90 11.07 23.94
N LEU A 493 0.17 12.14 24.20
CA LEU A 493 0.62 13.24 25.06
C LEU A 493 0.80 12.81 26.52
N GLU A 494 -0.08 11.95 27.02
CA GLU A 494 -0.07 11.48 28.42
C GLU A 494 1.22 10.74 28.78
N GLY A 495 1.87 10.13 27.80
CA GLY A 495 3.15 9.45 28.01
C GLY A 495 4.32 10.39 28.30
N ILE A 496 4.23 11.69 27.97
CA ILE A 496 5.35 12.62 27.93
C ILE A 496 5.52 13.35 29.26
N VAL A 497 6.60 13.03 29.98
CA VAL A 497 6.90 13.55 31.33
C VAL A 497 8.26 14.25 31.39
N ALA A 498 8.45 15.12 32.40
CA ALA A 498 9.67 15.92 32.58
C ALA A 498 10.95 15.09 32.81
N SER A 499 10.83 13.86 33.34
CA SER A 499 11.95 12.95 33.60
C SER A 499 12.26 12.00 32.44
N MET A 500 11.50 12.05 31.34
CA MET A 500 11.62 11.13 30.21
C MET A 500 13.00 11.16 29.56
N HIS A 501 13.56 10.00 29.19
CA HIS A 501 14.78 9.90 28.38
C HIS A 501 14.49 10.07 26.88
N TYR A 502 15.47 10.55 26.10
CA TYR A 502 15.32 10.74 24.65
C TYR A 502 14.88 9.47 23.93
N ARG A 503 15.45 8.30 24.29
CA ARG A 503 15.07 7.01 23.70
C ARG A 503 13.57 6.72 23.89
N SER A 504 13.07 6.88 25.12
CA SER A 504 11.64 6.69 25.42
C SER A 504 10.74 7.68 24.69
N PHE A 505 11.20 8.92 24.49
CA PHE A 505 10.47 9.90 23.68
C PHE A 505 10.43 9.50 22.20
N LYS A 506 11.56 9.05 21.65
CA LYS A 506 11.65 8.53 20.29
C LYS A 506 10.78 7.29 20.08
N ASP A 507 10.65 6.43 21.09
CA ASP A 507 9.74 5.29 21.05
C ASP A 507 8.27 5.74 20.95
N ILE A 508 7.89 6.87 21.54
CA ILE A 508 6.56 7.49 21.32
C ILE A 508 6.40 7.90 19.84
N LEU A 509 7.37 8.64 19.30
CA LEU A 509 7.30 9.09 17.90
C LEU A 509 7.28 7.92 16.91
N THR A 510 7.99 6.83 17.24
CA THR A 510 8.01 5.58 16.47
C THR A 510 6.63 4.92 16.49
N ARG A 511 6.00 4.81 17.66
CA ARG A 511 4.63 4.27 17.79
C ARG A 511 3.60 5.08 17.01
N ILE A 512 3.77 6.40 16.89
CA ILE A 512 2.90 7.23 16.03
C ILE A 512 3.08 6.85 14.54
N GLY A 513 4.33 6.65 14.11
CA GLY A 513 4.64 6.20 12.74
C GLY A 513 4.03 4.84 12.40
N GLU A 514 4.02 3.93 13.38
CA GLU A 514 3.53 2.56 13.29
C GLU A 514 2.00 2.43 13.55
N ASP A 515 1.28 3.49 13.93
CA ASP A 515 -0.17 3.41 14.19
C ASP A 515 -1.01 3.62 12.92
N HIS A 516 -1.51 2.53 12.36
CA HIS A 516 -2.23 2.53 11.07
C HIS A 516 -3.66 3.10 11.10
N ARG A 517 -4.20 3.42 12.28
CA ARG A 517 -5.50 4.10 12.41
C ARG A 517 -5.45 5.51 11.82
N PHE A 518 -4.28 6.14 11.86
CA PHE A 518 -4.07 7.51 11.41
C PHE A 518 -3.53 7.57 9.98
N CYS A 519 -3.99 8.55 9.19
CA CYS A 519 -3.37 8.88 7.91
C CYS A 519 -1.99 9.53 8.14
N LEU A 520 -1.14 9.57 7.11
CA LEU A 520 0.22 10.13 7.23
C LEU A 520 0.25 11.59 7.73
N LYS A 521 -0.71 12.43 7.31
CA LYS A 521 -0.76 13.83 7.76
C LYS A 521 -1.19 13.92 9.23
N PHE A 522 -2.16 13.12 9.63
CA PHE A 522 -2.60 13.06 11.02
C PHE A 522 -1.46 12.59 11.94
N LYS A 523 -0.70 11.55 11.54
CA LYS A 523 0.52 11.10 12.25
C LYS A 523 1.51 12.25 12.46
N LYS A 524 1.77 13.04 11.42
CA LYS A 524 2.67 14.19 11.47
C LYS A 524 2.19 15.27 12.45
N ASN A 525 0.89 15.54 12.49
CA ASN A 525 0.31 16.50 13.43
C ASN A 525 0.40 15.98 14.88
N LEU A 526 0.10 14.70 15.12
CA LEU A 526 0.27 14.08 16.44
C LEU A 526 1.73 14.16 16.93
N ALA A 527 2.68 13.88 16.05
CA ALA A 527 4.11 13.99 16.34
C ALA A 527 4.53 15.43 16.70
N LEU A 528 4.00 16.41 15.97
CA LEU A 528 4.25 17.83 16.22
C LEU A 528 3.84 18.23 17.64
N GLU A 529 2.62 17.86 18.05
CA GLU A 529 2.10 18.12 19.40
C GLU A 529 2.94 17.42 20.48
N CYS A 530 3.35 16.17 20.24
CA CYS A 530 4.23 15.43 21.15
C CYS A 530 5.60 16.12 21.31
N ILE A 531 6.20 16.61 20.21
CA ILE A 531 7.47 17.36 20.26
C ILE A 531 7.30 18.67 21.03
N GLN A 532 6.21 19.39 20.79
CA GLN A 532 5.90 20.63 21.52
C GLN A 532 5.79 20.37 23.03
N GLN A 533 5.07 19.30 23.43
CA GLN A 533 4.94 18.93 24.83
C GLN A 533 6.27 18.48 25.43
N PHE A 534 7.07 17.69 24.70
CA PHE A 534 8.40 17.26 25.14
C PHE A 534 9.32 18.45 25.43
N ILE A 535 9.37 19.42 24.51
CA ILE A 535 10.08 20.69 24.67
C ILE A 535 9.61 21.41 25.94
N LYS A 536 8.29 21.58 26.09
CA LYS A 536 7.69 22.30 27.22
C LYS A 536 8.07 21.72 28.58
N VAL A 537 8.04 20.39 28.73
CA VAL A 537 8.25 19.73 30.03
C VAL A 537 9.71 19.36 30.33
N ASN A 538 10.60 19.33 29.33
CA ASN A 538 12.03 18.98 29.51
C ASN A 538 12.99 20.18 29.43
N LYS A 539 12.50 21.41 29.18
CA LYS A 539 13.35 22.61 28.97
C LYS A 539 14.39 22.87 30.07
N GLU A 540 14.06 22.57 31.32
CA GLU A 540 14.93 22.81 32.49
C GLU A 540 16.00 21.72 32.68
N ARG A 541 16.04 20.68 31.82
CA ARG A 541 17.04 19.61 31.96
C ARG A 541 18.44 20.06 31.54
N PRO A 542 19.51 19.59 32.21
CA PRO A 542 20.88 19.90 31.83
C PRO A 542 21.24 19.44 30.41
N ASP A 543 20.74 18.28 29.98
CA ASP A 543 21.03 17.68 28.67
C ASP A 543 19.99 18.02 27.58
N PHE A 544 19.13 19.02 27.82
CA PHE A 544 18.03 19.38 26.93
C PHE A 544 18.48 19.72 25.49
N GLU A 545 19.51 20.55 25.33
CA GLU A 545 19.99 20.98 24.00
C GLU A 545 20.51 19.80 23.18
N LYS A 546 21.35 18.96 23.79
CA LYS A 546 21.87 17.73 23.16
C LYS A 546 20.76 16.80 22.69
N ARG A 547 19.63 16.75 23.41
CA ARG A 547 18.47 15.96 23.01
C ARG A 547 17.72 16.56 21.82
N LEU A 548 17.58 17.88 21.78
CA LEU A 548 16.96 18.56 20.64
C LEU A 548 17.84 18.47 19.38
N GLU A 549 19.16 18.55 19.52
CA GLU A 549 20.10 18.30 18.44
C GLU A 549 19.95 16.87 17.90
N ARG A 550 19.94 15.87 18.79
CA ARG A 550 19.73 14.48 18.38
C ARG A 550 18.36 14.26 17.73
N LEU A 551 17.30 14.90 18.22
CA LEU A 551 15.98 14.88 17.60
C LEU A 551 16.02 15.45 16.18
N ARG A 552 16.69 16.58 16.01
CA ARG A 552 16.86 17.24 14.71
C ARG A 552 17.63 16.33 13.75
N ASP A 553 18.70 15.69 14.19
CA ASP A 553 19.53 14.81 13.35
C ASP A 553 18.75 13.55 12.94
N ASP A 554 18.01 12.93 13.86
CA ASP A 554 17.13 11.80 13.57
C ASP A 554 16.03 12.19 12.57
N ILE A 555 15.37 13.33 12.77
CA ILE A 555 14.30 13.83 11.87
C ILE A 555 14.83 14.25 10.50
N ASN A 556 16.09 14.70 10.40
CA ASN A 556 16.73 14.99 9.12
C ASN A 556 17.26 13.74 8.42
N GLY A 557 17.33 12.61 9.14
CA GLY A 557 18.04 11.40 8.72
C GLY A 557 19.52 11.66 8.46
N TYR A 558 20.15 12.48 9.31
CA TYR A 558 21.60 12.62 9.39
C TYR A 558 22.20 11.55 10.30
N SER A 559 21.41 10.99 11.21
CA SER A 559 21.74 9.76 11.93
C SER A 559 21.75 8.55 11.00
N SER A 560 22.26 7.41 11.49
CA SER A 560 22.19 6.14 10.76
C SER A 560 20.75 5.78 10.33
N ASP A 561 20.58 4.95 9.30
CA ASP A 561 19.23 4.57 8.83
C ASP A 561 18.45 3.86 9.95
N GLU A 562 19.11 3.00 10.75
CA GLU A 562 18.50 2.37 11.93
C GLU A 562 18.07 3.37 13.00
N GLU A 563 18.85 4.41 13.25
CA GLU A 563 18.46 5.43 14.21
C GLU A 563 17.30 6.28 13.67
N SER A 564 17.38 6.75 12.42
CA SER A 564 16.35 7.66 11.88
C SER A 564 15.06 6.96 11.45
N ALA A 565 15.06 5.63 11.29
CA ALA A 565 13.93 4.86 10.75
C ALA A 565 12.59 5.12 11.43
N GLY A 566 12.55 5.13 12.77
CA GLY A 566 11.31 5.31 13.54
C GLY A 566 10.63 6.67 13.34
N VAL A 567 11.35 7.68 12.86
CA VAL A 567 10.82 9.03 12.59
C VAL A 567 10.79 9.39 11.10
N LYS A 568 11.16 8.44 10.22
CA LYS A 568 11.29 8.64 8.77
C LYS A 568 9.97 9.08 8.12
N TYR A 569 8.82 8.69 8.67
CA TYR A 569 7.50 9.12 8.20
C TYR A 569 7.31 10.64 8.25
N ILE A 570 7.99 11.37 9.13
CA ILE A 570 7.94 12.85 9.19
C ILE A 570 8.45 13.44 7.87
N ARG A 571 9.48 12.84 7.27
CA ARG A 571 10.07 13.24 5.98
C ARG A 571 9.33 12.68 4.75
N GLN A 572 8.41 11.74 4.94
CA GLN A 572 7.70 11.12 3.82
C GLN A 572 6.88 12.15 3.06
N LEU A 573 7.10 12.27 1.75
CA LEU A 573 6.38 13.21 0.90
C LEU A 573 4.97 12.68 0.61
N ARG A 574 4.02 13.61 0.47
CA ARG A 574 2.61 13.33 0.10
C ARG A 574 2.29 13.74 -1.34
N SER A 575 3.29 14.09 -2.14
CA SER A 575 3.07 14.63 -3.48
C SER A 575 2.46 13.57 -4.39
N ARG A 576 1.41 13.97 -5.11
CA ARG A 576 0.79 13.17 -6.18
C ARG A 576 1.29 13.52 -7.57
N PHE A 577 2.06 14.60 -7.70
CA PHE A 577 2.68 14.99 -8.95
C PHE A 577 3.91 14.14 -9.23
N TRP A 578 3.83 13.31 -10.26
CA TRP A 578 4.88 12.38 -10.67
C TRP A 578 6.24 13.04 -10.86
N ILE A 579 6.30 14.22 -11.49
CA ILE A 579 7.55 14.97 -11.65
C ILE A 579 8.23 15.27 -10.30
N ILE A 580 7.45 15.64 -9.28
CA ILE A 580 7.98 15.93 -7.94
C ILE A 580 8.47 14.64 -7.26
N ARG A 581 7.78 13.51 -7.46
CA ARG A 581 8.20 12.20 -6.94
C ARG A 581 9.57 11.79 -7.49
N GLN A 582 9.78 11.98 -8.78
CA GLN A 582 11.02 11.63 -9.47
C GLN A 582 12.21 12.51 -9.07
N LEU A 583 11.95 13.79 -8.79
CA LEU A 583 12.97 14.75 -8.37
C LEU A 583 13.32 14.64 -6.89
N ARG A 584 12.34 14.41 -6.01
CA ARG A 584 12.52 14.48 -4.55
C ARG A 584 12.53 13.12 -3.85
N GLY A 585 12.18 12.04 -4.54
CA GLY A 585 12.07 10.71 -3.94
C GLY A 585 10.93 10.61 -2.92
N LEU A 586 10.87 9.48 -2.20
CA LEU A 586 9.81 9.20 -1.21
C LEU A 586 9.97 10.04 0.05
N TYR A 587 11.21 10.34 0.43
CA TYR A 587 11.56 11.08 1.64
C TYR A 587 12.29 12.38 1.27
N GLY A 588 11.83 13.51 1.81
CA GLY A 588 12.41 14.81 1.50
C GLY A 588 12.01 15.89 2.50
N TRP A 589 12.26 17.15 2.14
CA TRP A 589 11.90 18.30 2.97
C TRP A 589 10.38 18.49 3.02
N THR A 590 9.81 18.54 4.23
CA THR A 590 8.36 18.69 4.44
C THR A 590 8.02 19.91 5.29
N SER A 591 6.78 20.41 5.19
CA SER A 591 6.31 21.52 6.03
C SER A 591 6.36 21.15 7.52
N THR A 592 5.96 19.93 7.89
CA THR A 592 6.06 19.43 9.27
C THR A 592 7.50 19.43 9.77
N GLN A 593 8.46 19.01 8.95
CA GLN A 593 9.88 19.08 9.32
C GLN A 593 10.33 20.52 9.58
N TRP A 594 9.92 21.47 8.73
CA TRP A 594 10.20 22.89 8.93
C TRP A 594 9.57 23.45 10.21
N GLU A 595 8.32 23.08 10.52
CA GLU A 595 7.64 23.46 11.77
C GLU A 595 8.39 22.90 12.99
N ILE A 596 8.81 21.64 12.94
CA ILE A 596 9.62 21.02 14.01
C ILE A 596 10.95 21.74 14.19
N HIS A 597 11.65 22.08 13.09
CA HIS A 597 12.90 22.83 13.16
C HIS A 597 12.70 24.20 13.80
N THR A 598 11.63 24.90 13.43
CA THR A 598 11.30 26.21 14.00
C THR A 598 11.06 26.10 15.51
N MET A 599 10.35 25.07 15.97
CA MET A 599 10.15 24.81 17.40
C MET A 599 11.46 24.49 18.14
N ILE A 600 12.31 23.64 17.55
CA ILE A 600 13.61 23.28 18.12
C ILE A 600 14.52 24.51 18.23
N ASN A 601 14.65 25.30 17.16
CA ASN A 601 15.49 26.49 17.13
C ASN A 601 15.04 27.52 18.16
N ARG A 602 13.73 27.81 18.23
CA ARG A 602 13.16 28.71 19.25
C ARG A 602 13.47 28.21 20.67
N ALA A 603 13.30 26.92 20.93
CA ALA A 603 13.58 26.34 22.24
C ALA A 603 15.06 26.40 22.64
N MET A 604 15.97 26.28 21.66
CA MET A 604 17.42 26.45 21.89
C MET A 604 17.79 27.92 22.14
N GLU A 605 17.20 28.86 21.39
CA GLU A 605 17.42 30.30 21.58
C GLU A 605 16.92 30.80 22.95
N GLU A 606 15.72 30.39 23.37
CA GLU A 606 15.15 30.75 24.67
C GLU A 606 16.01 30.29 25.86
N LYS A 607 16.80 29.21 25.70
CA LYS A 607 17.70 28.72 26.74
C LYS A 607 19.02 29.49 26.77
N LYS A 608 19.59 29.82 25.61
CA LYS A 608 20.79 30.66 25.51
C LYS A 608 20.62 32.04 26.16
N VAL A 609 19.42 32.62 26.07
CA VAL A 609 19.11 33.92 26.70
C VAL A 609 19.02 33.83 28.24
N LYS A 610 18.85 32.62 28.81
CA LYS A 610 18.71 32.39 30.25
C LYS A 610 20.01 32.00 30.97
N GLU A 611 21.10 31.71 30.26
CA GLU A 611 22.40 31.60 30.91
C GLU A 611 22.81 33.01 31.37
N PRO A 612 23.01 33.26 32.68
CA PRO A 612 23.42 34.58 33.13
C PRO A 612 24.80 34.86 32.52
N SER A 613 24.89 35.96 31.76
CA SER A 613 26.15 36.56 31.36
C SER A 613 26.96 36.87 32.62
N SER A 614 27.83 35.94 33.03
CA SER A 614 28.76 36.10 34.12
C SER A 614 29.92 37.00 33.69
N PHE A 615 29.61 38.28 33.45
CA PHE A 615 30.59 39.36 33.56
C PHE A 615 30.31 40.13 34.85
N SER A 616 30.85 39.61 35.95
CA SER A 616 31.01 40.37 37.18
C SER A 616 32.20 41.32 37.02
N PHE A 617 31.94 42.58 36.66
CA PHE A 617 32.88 43.68 36.90
C PHE A 617 32.54 44.32 38.24
N PHE A 618 33.21 43.89 39.30
CA PHE A 618 33.42 44.73 40.47
C PHE A 618 34.93 44.79 40.73
N PRO A 619 35.57 45.96 40.60
CA PRO A 619 36.72 46.29 41.41
C PRO A 619 36.21 46.92 42.72
N CYS A 620 36.56 46.30 43.84
CA CYS A 620 36.37 46.87 45.16
C CYS A 620 37.43 47.96 45.42
N GLY A 621 36.97 49.18 45.71
CA GLY A 621 37.54 50.17 46.63
C GLY A 621 38.89 50.83 46.30
N ASP A 622 38.91 52.16 46.13
CA ASP A 622 39.11 53.08 47.26
C ASP A 622 39.12 54.57 46.84
N GLU A 623 38.56 55.38 47.74
CA GLU A 623 38.86 56.77 48.09
C GLU A 623 38.65 57.97 47.12
N MET A 624 37.86 58.91 47.69
CA MET A 624 38.02 60.37 47.72
C MET A 624 37.59 61.26 46.55
N GLU A 625 36.66 62.15 46.93
CA GLU A 625 36.62 63.60 46.68
C GLU A 625 36.18 64.16 45.31
N ASN A 626 35.02 64.84 45.41
CA ASN A 626 34.74 66.21 44.95
C ASN A 626 34.74 66.58 43.45
N ARG A 627 33.57 67.13 43.07
CA ARG A 627 33.34 68.40 42.35
C ARG A 627 33.22 68.42 40.81
N ILE A 628 32.07 68.98 40.40
CA ILE A 628 31.83 69.99 39.32
C ILE A 628 31.92 69.44 37.88
N ALA A 629 30.81 69.24 37.16
CA ALA A 629 29.89 70.18 36.47
C ALA A 629 30.28 70.53 35.02
N PHE A 630 29.24 70.61 34.18
CA PHE A 630 29.18 71.09 32.77
C PHE A 630 29.85 70.18 31.73
N GLY A 631 29.26 69.88 30.58
CA GLY A 631 28.02 70.30 29.95
C GLY A 631 28.07 69.95 28.44
N VAL A 632 26.93 70.16 27.78
CA VAL A 632 26.82 70.52 26.35
C VAL A 632 26.95 69.36 25.33
N ASP A 633 25.77 68.83 24.98
CA ASP A 633 25.30 68.40 23.64
C ASP A 633 25.70 69.41 22.51
N PRO A 634 25.49 69.20 21.19
CA PRO A 634 24.88 68.07 20.47
C PRO A 634 25.52 67.80 19.08
N CYS A 635 24.78 67.06 18.23
CA CYS A 635 24.77 67.13 16.75
C CYS A 635 25.90 66.39 16.01
N LEU A 636 25.71 65.82 14.82
CA LEU A 636 24.62 65.69 13.85
C LEU A 636 25.12 64.69 12.78
N ALA A 637 24.19 63.99 12.12
CA ALA A 637 24.25 63.52 10.72
C ALA A 637 25.41 62.54 10.34
N ASP A 638 25.35 61.69 9.34
CA ASP A 638 24.37 61.29 8.33
C ASP A 638 24.99 60.06 7.61
N VAL A 639 24.27 59.52 6.63
CA VAL A 639 24.76 58.75 5.47
C VAL A 639 24.83 57.21 5.62
N THR A 640 23.70 56.59 5.24
CA THR A 640 23.54 55.50 4.26
C THR A 640 24.73 54.56 3.96
N MET A 641 24.50 53.25 4.19
CA MET A 641 24.17 52.28 3.13
C MET A 641 23.19 51.23 3.67
#